data_AF-A0A8C4UTC2-F1
#
_entry.id   AF-A0A8C4UTC2-F1
#
_cell.length_a   1.000
_cell.length_b   1.000
_cell.length_c   1.000
_cell.angle_alpha   90.00
_cell.angle_beta   90.00
_cell.angle_gamma   90.00
#
_symmetry.space_group_name_H-M   'P 1'
#
loop_
_entity.id
_entity.type
_entity.pdbx_description
1 polymer ?
#
loop_
_entity_poly.entity_id
_entity_poly.type
_entity_poly.pdbx_seq_one_letter_code
_entity_poly.pdbx_strand_id
1 'polypeptide(L)'
;MSVKAFKLVSAVEREMLMGEKNYINIECIECCGKNLYIGTNDCFIYHFLLDEKISTAGKIAFAATKQLHKYLGLKKPVSELKAASALTRLLVLCDNTITLVNMMNLEPVPSGARIKGAVTFALNENPVSGDPFCVEVCIISVKRRTIQMFMVFEDRVQIVKEVFTPEQPCAVAVDGYYLCLALTTQYIILNYNTGVSQDLFPYCSDEKRPIVKRIGRQEFLLAGPGGLGMFATVDGISQRAPVHWSENVIGAALCFPYVVALDDEFITVHSMLDQQQKQTLPFKEGHILQDFEGKVIVATNKGVYILVPLPLEKQIQDLLASHRVEEALVLAKGARRNIPKEKFQVMYKRILQQAGFIQFAQLQFLEAKELFRSGQLDVRELISLYPFLLPTSSSFIRSHPPLHEYADLNQLTQGDQEKMTKCKRFLMSYLNEVRSTEVANGYKEDIDTALLKLYAEANHESLLDLLVSENFCLLTDSAAWLEKHKKYFALGLLYHYNGQDTAALQLWVKIVDGDIQDSTRSDLYEYIVDFLTFCSDQDLVWKYSEWVLQKNEEVGIQIFTKRPVEEQEKNNINPDDIISCLNKYPKARVKYLEHLVLERKIEKEKYHTHLAVLYLEAILQLKSVTTDNCTETTELLFKLRSLLQKSDLYRIHFILDKIQGTDLHMESAILYGKLEEHEKALHILVHELKDFHAAEEYCMWNSENRGMQYRQRLFHMLLSVYLSPGTSDCALVMAAVDLLNNHAAEFDAALVLQMVPDSWSVQLLSPFLSGAVRQSIHTKRMTQTALGLAQAENLIYKYEKVKQKGTPILLSDKKICQVCQNPFCEPVFIRYPNGGLVHTHCAANRHLNSNMTQHSSSSGNQT
;
A
#
# COMPACT_ATOMS: atom_id res chain seq x y z
N MET A 1 -18.09 27.03 -28.56
CA MET A 1 -16.77 27.65 -28.27
C MET A 1 -16.37 27.19 -26.89
N SER A 2 -15.46 26.24 -26.76
CA SER A 2 -15.06 25.73 -25.44
C SER A 2 -13.93 26.55 -24.82
N VAL A 3 -12.98 27.03 -25.64
CA VAL A 3 -11.80 27.80 -25.19
C VAL A 3 -11.38 28.81 -26.24
N LYS A 4 -10.98 29.99 -25.80
CA LYS A 4 -10.31 30.95 -26.66
C LYS A 4 -8.82 30.59 -26.75
N ALA A 5 -8.40 30.03 -27.88
CA ALA A 5 -7.01 29.61 -28.11
C ALA A 5 -6.18 30.71 -28.78
N PHE A 6 -6.78 31.49 -29.67
CA PHE A 6 -6.11 32.53 -30.45
C PHE A 6 -6.83 33.87 -30.35
N LYS A 7 -6.05 34.93 -30.55
CA LYS A 7 -6.55 36.27 -30.82
C LYS A 7 -6.05 36.73 -32.18
N LEU A 8 -6.98 37.11 -33.06
CA LEU A 8 -6.65 37.72 -34.34
C LEU A 8 -6.18 39.16 -34.13
N VAL A 9 -5.03 39.52 -34.68
CA VAL A 9 -4.44 40.86 -34.59
C VAL A 9 -3.99 41.30 -35.98
N SER A 10 -4.35 42.52 -36.39
CA SER A 10 -3.85 43.13 -37.63
C SER A 10 -2.35 43.40 -37.51
N ALA A 11 -1.57 43.04 -38.53
CA ALA A 11 -0.13 43.25 -38.56
C ALA A 11 0.30 44.21 -39.68
N VAL A 12 -0.24 44.03 -40.89
CA VAL A 12 -0.03 44.95 -42.01
C VAL A 12 -1.37 45.36 -42.58
N GLU A 13 -1.67 46.64 -42.47
CA GLU A 13 -2.89 47.22 -43.03
C GLU A 13 -2.68 47.64 -44.48
N ARG A 14 -3.80 47.77 -45.19
CA ARG A 14 -3.84 48.10 -46.63
C ARG A 14 -3.03 49.34 -46.98
N GLU A 15 -3.10 50.37 -46.13
CA GLU A 15 -2.44 51.66 -46.33
C GLU A 15 -0.91 51.52 -46.41
N MET A 16 -0.33 50.58 -45.66
CA MET A 16 1.11 50.33 -45.61
C MET A 16 1.63 49.61 -46.86
N LEU A 17 0.76 48.89 -47.56
CA LEU A 17 1.08 48.13 -48.77
C LEU A 17 0.86 48.96 -50.05
N MET A 18 -0.27 49.65 -50.15
CA MET A 18 -0.82 50.05 -51.46
C MET A 18 -0.90 51.55 -51.73
N GLY A 19 -0.81 52.43 -50.73
CA GLY A 19 -1.31 53.80 -50.90
C GLY A 19 -2.73 53.80 -51.50
N GLU A 20 -3.02 54.69 -52.46
CA GLU A 20 -4.35 54.78 -53.11
C GLU A 20 -4.59 53.78 -54.28
N LYS A 21 -3.65 52.87 -54.59
CA LYS A 21 -3.79 51.98 -55.76
C LYS A 21 -4.74 50.81 -55.48
N ASN A 22 -5.92 50.83 -56.10
CA ASN A 22 -7.00 49.87 -55.85
C ASN A 22 -6.82 48.46 -56.46
N TYR A 23 -5.76 48.17 -57.24
CA TYR A 23 -5.63 46.94 -58.03
C TYR A 23 -4.54 45.96 -57.55
N ILE A 24 -3.83 46.27 -56.46
CA ILE A 24 -2.76 45.42 -55.92
C ILE A 24 -3.35 44.42 -54.94
N ASN A 25 -3.14 43.12 -55.18
CA ASN A 25 -3.57 42.04 -54.31
C ASN A 25 -2.35 41.30 -53.74
N ILE A 26 -2.48 40.85 -52.49
CA ILE A 26 -1.51 39.95 -51.87
C ILE A 26 -1.71 38.54 -52.44
N GLU A 27 -0.67 37.96 -53.04
CA GLU A 27 -0.71 36.63 -53.65
C GLU A 27 -0.03 35.58 -52.76
N CYS A 28 1.08 35.92 -52.13
CA CYS A 28 1.82 35.03 -51.24
C CYS A 28 2.53 35.78 -50.12
N ILE A 29 2.82 35.07 -49.04
CA ILE A 29 3.45 35.61 -47.84
C ILE A 29 4.49 34.62 -47.34
N GLU A 30 5.60 35.12 -46.84
CA GLU A 30 6.61 34.36 -46.11
C GLU A 30 7.07 35.16 -44.89
N CYS A 31 7.28 34.49 -43.75
CA CYS A 31 7.79 35.13 -42.54
C CYS A 31 8.99 34.35 -42.00
N CYS A 32 10.07 35.07 -41.67
CA CYS A 32 11.25 34.51 -41.03
C CYS A 32 11.70 35.43 -39.88
N GLY A 33 11.57 34.95 -38.65
CA GLY A 33 11.79 35.74 -37.44
C GLY A 33 10.89 36.98 -37.38
N LYS A 34 11.50 38.16 -37.56
CA LYS A 34 10.81 39.46 -37.64
C LYS A 34 10.57 39.94 -39.07
N ASN A 35 11.17 39.30 -40.07
CA ASN A 35 11.07 39.73 -41.45
C ASN A 35 9.84 39.11 -42.10
N LEU A 36 8.93 39.96 -42.57
CA LEU A 36 7.75 39.58 -43.31
C LEU A 36 7.93 40.00 -44.78
N TYR A 37 7.78 39.04 -45.68
CA TYR A 37 7.86 39.23 -47.12
C TYR A 37 6.48 39.00 -47.73
N ILE A 38 6.04 39.94 -48.56
CA ILE A 38 4.73 39.91 -49.21
C ILE A 38 4.94 40.00 -50.72
N GLY A 39 4.47 39.00 -51.44
CA GLY A 39 4.45 38.96 -52.90
C GLY A 39 3.09 39.40 -53.43
N THR A 40 3.10 40.26 -54.45
CA THR A 40 1.88 40.83 -55.02
C THR A 40 1.64 40.42 -56.47
N ASN A 41 0.41 40.64 -56.94
CA ASN A 41 -0.02 40.34 -58.30
C ASN A 41 0.70 41.16 -59.38
N ASP A 42 1.20 42.35 -59.02
CA ASP A 42 1.97 43.25 -59.89
C ASP A 42 3.49 43.01 -59.85
N CYS A 43 3.92 41.84 -59.37
CA CYS A 43 5.31 41.38 -59.37
C CYS A 43 6.25 42.20 -58.46
N PHE A 44 5.72 42.71 -57.36
CA PHE A 44 6.51 43.29 -56.29
C PHE A 44 6.71 42.32 -55.13
N ILE A 45 7.86 42.45 -54.48
CA ILE A 45 8.11 41.90 -53.14
C ILE A 45 8.24 43.08 -52.19
N TYR A 46 7.45 43.08 -51.13
CA TYR A 46 7.55 44.04 -50.04
C TYR A 46 8.18 43.36 -48.82
N HIS A 47 9.17 44.02 -48.21
CA HIS A 47 9.80 43.57 -46.97
C HIS A 47 9.40 44.49 -45.82
N PHE A 48 8.81 43.90 -44.79
CA PHE A 48 8.43 44.56 -43.55
C PHE A 48 9.20 43.94 -42.39
N LEU A 49 9.54 44.76 -41.40
CA LEU A 49 10.00 44.30 -40.10
C LEU A 49 8.82 44.37 -39.13
N LEU A 50 8.47 43.23 -38.53
CA LEU A 50 7.42 43.07 -37.55
C LEU A 50 7.98 43.19 -36.14
N ASP A 51 7.59 44.24 -35.43
CA ASP A 51 7.86 44.41 -34.01
C ASP A 51 6.63 44.08 -33.17
N GLU A 52 6.79 43.12 -32.27
CA GLU A 52 5.79 42.75 -31.30
C GLU A 52 5.81 43.72 -30.12
N LYS A 53 4.68 44.40 -29.88
CA LYS A 53 4.49 45.32 -28.75
C LYS A 53 3.49 44.72 -27.78
N ILE A 54 3.93 44.56 -26.53
CA ILE A 54 3.07 44.08 -25.43
C ILE A 54 2.58 45.30 -24.66
N SER A 55 1.27 45.54 -24.69
CA SER A 55 0.63 46.56 -23.86
C SER A 55 0.76 46.23 -22.37
N THR A 56 0.69 47.23 -21.49
CA THR A 56 0.64 47.05 -20.02
C THR A 56 -0.51 46.14 -19.56
N ALA A 57 -1.58 46.03 -20.35
CA ALA A 57 -2.69 45.10 -20.11
C ALA A 57 -2.47 43.68 -20.70
N GLY A 58 -1.26 43.34 -21.14
CA GLY A 58 -0.90 42.05 -21.74
C GLY A 58 -1.48 41.82 -23.15
N LYS A 59 -1.99 42.88 -23.82
CA LYS A 59 -2.44 42.78 -25.20
C LYS A 59 -1.25 42.88 -26.14
N ILE A 60 -1.04 41.83 -26.93
CA ILE A 60 -0.07 41.82 -28.04
C ILE A 60 -0.66 42.61 -29.21
N ALA A 61 0.13 43.52 -29.76
CA ALA A 61 -0.09 44.26 -30.99
C ALA A 61 1.18 44.18 -31.84
N PHE A 62 1.04 44.21 -33.16
CA PHE A 62 2.18 44.24 -34.08
C PHE A 62 2.30 45.62 -34.70
N ALA A 63 3.53 46.12 -34.79
CA ALA A 63 3.88 47.28 -35.57
C ALA A 63 4.74 46.82 -36.76
N ALA A 64 4.21 46.95 -37.96
CA ALA A 64 4.97 46.68 -39.18
C ALA A 64 5.68 47.96 -39.65
N THR A 65 6.97 47.86 -39.94
CA THR A 65 7.74 48.94 -40.57
C THR A 65 8.21 48.49 -41.95
N LYS A 66 7.81 49.22 -43.00
CA LYS A 66 8.24 48.93 -44.37
C LYS A 66 9.73 49.25 -44.51
N GLN A 67 10.53 48.26 -44.84
CA GLN A 67 11.98 48.40 -45.03
C GLN A 67 12.27 48.73 -46.50
N LEU A 68 11.90 47.83 -47.40
CA LEU A 68 12.09 48.01 -48.84
C LEU A 68 11.01 47.31 -49.66
N HIS A 69 10.98 47.61 -50.95
CA HIS A 69 10.17 46.90 -51.93
C HIS A 69 10.93 46.82 -53.25
N LYS A 70 10.75 45.73 -54.00
CA LYS A 70 11.45 45.48 -55.26
C LYS A 70 10.48 44.98 -56.32
N TYR A 71 10.55 45.59 -57.50
CA TYR A 71 9.93 45.08 -58.72
C TYR A 71 10.87 44.08 -59.38
N LEU A 72 10.39 42.87 -59.70
CA LEU A 72 11.22 41.82 -60.29
C LEU A 72 11.32 41.91 -61.83
N GLY A 73 10.63 42.85 -62.47
CA GLY A 73 10.72 43.06 -63.92
C GLY A 73 9.80 42.17 -64.77
N LEU A 74 8.94 41.36 -64.15
CA LEU A 74 7.99 40.49 -64.84
C LEU A 74 6.56 41.04 -64.74
N LYS A 75 5.70 40.69 -65.70
CA LYS A 75 4.26 41.08 -65.71
C LYS A 75 3.35 40.03 -65.09
N LYS A 76 3.91 39.07 -64.36
CA LYS A 76 3.17 37.97 -63.72
C LYS A 76 3.23 38.10 -62.20
N PRO A 77 2.24 37.57 -61.47
CA PRO A 77 2.22 37.59 -60.01
C PRO A 77 3.44 36.88 -59.42
N VAL A 78 3.87 37.32 -58.24
CA VAL A 78 4.74 36.51 -57.38
C VAL A 78 3.88 35.44 -56.75
N SER A 79 4.03 34.18 -57.17
CA SER A 79 3.11 33.11 -56.79
C SER A 79 3.46 32.43 -55.48
N GLU A 80 4.76 32.34 -55.14
CA GLU A 80 5.19 31.71 -53.89
C GLU A 80 6.53 32.29 -53.41
N LEU A 81 6.67 32.42 -52.09
CA LEU A 81 7.86 32.88 -51.40
C LEU A 81 8.24 31.87 -50.33
N LYS A 82 9.54 31.56 -50.20
CA LYS A 82 10.07 30.74 -49.09
C LYS A 82 11.42 31.28 -48.62
N ALA A 83 11.59 31.42 -47.31
CA ALA A 83 12.82 31.92 -46.73
C ALA A 83 13.77 30.77 -46.42
N ALA A 84 14.98 30.83 -46.97
CA ALA A 84 16.11 29.98 -46.60
C ALA A 84 17.03 30.79 -45.67
N SER A 85 16.64 30.88 -44.40
CA SER A 85 17.29 31.72 -43.39
C SER A 85 18.78 31.39 -43.20
N ALA A 86 19.14 30.11 -43.21
CA ALA A 86 20.52 29.63 -43.13
C ALA A 86 21.42 30.16 -44.27
N LEU A 87 20.84 30.48 -45.43
CA LEU A 87 21.56 31.01 -46.59
C LEU A 87 21.41 32.51 -46.76
N THR A 88 20.59 33.17 -45.92
CA THR A 88 20.15 34.56 -46.11
C THR A 88 19.53 34.81 -47.49
N ARG A 89 18.83 33.80 -48.03
CA ARG A 89 18.18 33.85 -49.36
C ARG A 89 16.66 33.68 -49.24
N LEU A 90 15.95 34.39 -50.09
CA LEU A 90 14.52 34.26 -50.34
C LEU A 90 14.35 33.58 -51.71
N LEU A 91 13.67 32.45 -51.73
CA LEU A 91 13.29 31.76 -52.95
C LEU A 91 11.97 32.36 -53.44
N VAL A 92 12.00 32.90 -54.65
CA VAL A 92 10.88 33.64 -55.23
C VAL A 92 10.42 32.93 -56.50
N LEU A 93 9.20 32.40 -56.48
CA LEU A 93 8.57 31.81 -57.66
C LEU A 93 7.76 32.88 -58.41
N CYS A 94 8.18 33.16 -59.65
CA CYS A 94 7.44 34.00 -60.58
C CYS A 94 7.63 33.46 -62.00
N ASP A 95 6.55 33.45 -62.79
CA ASP A 95 6.55 32.91 -64.17
C ASP A 95 7.21 31.53 -64.31
N ASN A 96 6.80 30.59 -63.45
CA ASN A 96 7.33 29.22 -63.36
C ASN A 96 8.86 29.13 -63.18
N THR A 97 9.50 30.20 -62.69
CA THR A 97 10.93 30.26 -62.44
C THR A 97 11.16 30.64 -60.98
N ILE A 98 11.92 29.82 -60.26
CA ILE A 98 12.38 30.14 -58.91
C ILE A 98 13.67 30.91 -59.04
N THR A 99 13.69 32.13 -58.50
CA THR A 99 14.85 33.01 -58.44
C THR A 99 15.32 33.15 -57.00
N LEU A 100 16.64 33.12 -56.81
CA LEU A 100 17.25 33.36 -55.52
C LEU A 100 17.50 34.86 -55.35
N VAL A 101 16.94 35.41 -54.29
CA VAL A 101 17.00 36.83 -53.96
C VAL A 101 17.60 36.97 -52.56
N ASN A 102 18.42 37.98 -52.30
CA ASN A 102 18.94 38.22 -50.96
C ASN A 102 17.83 38.80 -50.06
N MET A 103 17.71 38.26 -48.85
CA MET A 103 16.63 38.59 -47.89
C MET A 103 16.64 40.05 -47.42
N MET A 104 17.79 40.72 -47.44
CA MET A 104 17.97 42.06 -46.87
C MET A 104 17.83 43.19 -47.88
N ASN A 105 18.28 43.00 -49.11
CA ASN A 105 18.24 44.03 -50.16
C ASN A 105 17.30 43.69 -51.33
N LEU A 106 16.71 42.50 -51.33
CA LEU A 106 15.85 41.98 -52.39
C LEU A 106 16.50 41.98 -53.79
N GLU A 107 17.83 41.89 -53.87
CA GLU A 107 18.54 41.77 -55.13
C GLU A 107 18.75 40.30 -55.54
N PRO A 108 18.54 39.94 -56.82
CA PRO A 108 18.86 38.62 -57.32
C PRO A 108 20.34 38.27 -57.14
N VAL A 109 20.63 37.00 -56.89
CA VAL A 109 22.02 36.54 -56.75
C VAL A 109 22.80 36.79 -58.06
N PRO A 110 24.00 37.42 -58.01
CA PRO A 110 24.78 37.77 -59.21
C PRO A 110 25.13 36.59 -60.13
N SER A 111 25.25 35.38 -59.57
CA SER A 111 25.52 34.15 -60.34
C SER A 111 24.38 33.77 -61.30
N GLY A 112 23.19 34.37 -61.14
CA GLY A 112 22.02 34.05 -61.95
C GLY A 112 21.40 32.68 -61.64
N ALA A 113 21.69 32.12 -60.45
CA ALA A 113 21.11 30.86 -59.99
C ALA A 113 19.57 30.93 -60.01
N ARG A 114 18.96 30.15 -60.91
CA ARG A 114 17.51 30.09 -61.12
C ARG A 114 17.10 28.68 -61.50
N ILE A 115 15.91 28.27 -61.06
CA ILE A 115 15.32 26.97 -61.38
C ILE A 115 14.10 27.22 -62.27
N LYS A 116 14.10 26.63 -63.47
CA LYS A 116 13.04 26.84 -64.47
C LYS A 116 12.05 25.68 -64.47
N GLY A 117 10.79 25.98 -64.76
CA GLY A 117 9.74 24.97 -64.93
C GLY A 117 9.15 24.47 -63.62
N ALA A 118 9.08 25.32 -62.60
CA ALA A 118 8.47 25.02 -61.31
C ALA A 118 6.99 25.45 -61.27
N VAL A 119 6.09 24.59 -60.82
CA VAL A 119 4.67 24.92 -60.54
C VAL A 119 4.51 25.47 -59.13
N THR A 120 5.11 24.78 -58.15
CA THR A 120 5.17 25.13 -56.73
C THR A 120 6.36 24.38 -56.12
N PHE A 121 6.77 24.76 -54.92
CA PHE A 121 7.90 24.14 -54.25
C PHE A 121 7.74 24.09 -52.73
N ALA A 122 8.39 23.13 -52.10
CA ALA A 122 8.41 22.98 -50.65
C ALA A 122 9.84 22.82 -50.15
N LEU A 123 10.16 23.47 -49.02
CA LEU A 123 11.43 23.24 -48.31
C LEU A 123 11.33 21.96 -47.49
N ASN A 124 12.40 21.17 -47.46
CA ASN A 124 12.50 20.03 -46.56
C ASN A 124 12.99 20.49 -45.19
N GLU A 125 12.08 20.59 -44.22
CA GLU A 125 12.39 20.98 -42.84
C GLU A 125 13.16 19.89 -42.06
N ASN A 126 13.24 18.67 -42.60
CA ASN A 126 14.00 17.56 -42.06
C ASN A 126 14.96 17.05 -43.16
N PRO A 127 16.00 17.83 -43.51
CA PRO A 127 16.87 17.53 -44.63
C PRO A 127 17.59 16.20 -44.44
N VAL A 128 17.81 15.50 -45.54
CA VAL A 128 18.56 14.24 -45.57
C VAL A 128 20.06 14.51 -45.56
N SER A 129 20.48 15.55 -46.28
CA SER A 129 21.85 16.04 -46.28
C SER A 129 22.22 16.60 -44.91
N GLY A 130 23.37 16.19 -44.40
CA GLY A 130 23.96 16.76 -43.19
C GLY A 130 24.70 18.07 -43.41
N ASP A 131 24.73 18.61 -44.63
CA ASP A 131 25.45 19.85 -44.96
C ASP A 131 24.67 21.09 -44.49
N PRO A 132 25.17 21.86 -43.50
CA PRO A 132 24.48 23.02 -42.95
C PRO A 132 24.46 24.24 -43.89
N PHE A 133 25.21 24.23 -45.00
CA PHE A 133 25.33 25.36 -45.93
C PHE A 133 24.43 25.23 -47.17
N CYS A 134 23.43 24.36 -47.10
CA CYS A 134 22.47 24.17 -48.17
C CYS A 134 21.07 23.87 -47.62
N VAL A 135 20.06 24.12 -48.44
CA VAL A 135 18.68 23.75 -48.15
C VAL A 135 18.15 22.81 -49.22
N GLU A 136 17.43 21.79 -48.80
CA GLU A 136 16.76 20.86 -49.69
C GLU A 136 15.41 21.42 -50.11
N VAL A 137 15.20 21.50 -51.43
CA VAL A 137 13.99 22.06 -52.03
C VAL A 137 13.38 21.04 -52.98
N CYS A 138 12.12 20.72 -52.74
CA CYS A 138 11.32 19.87 -53.60
C CYS A 138 10.48 20.72 -54.54
N ILE A 139 10.53 20.42 -55.84
CA ILE A 139 9.86 21.19 -56.88
C ILE A 139 8.95 20.28 -57.70
N ILE A 140 7.72 20.74 -57.93
CA ILE A 140 6.81 20.13 -58.89
C ILE A 140 7.11 20.70 -60.28
N SER A 141 7.45 19.84 -61.24
CA SER A 141 7.79 20.24 -62.61
C SER A 141 6.56 20.48 -63.49
N VAL A 142 6.60 21.51 -64.33
CA VAL A 142 5.51 21.90 -65.25
C VAL A 142 5.31 20.88 -66.40
N LYS A 143 6.37 20.21 -66.87
CA LYS A 143 6.36 19.57 -68.20
C LYS A 143 6.40 18.04 -68.21
N ARG A 144 6.45 17.35 -67.07
CA ARG A 144 6.86 15.93 -67.07
C ARG A 144 6.23 15.01 -66.02
N ARG A 145 5.19 15.41 -65.28
CA ARG A 145 4.65 14.61 -64.15
C ARG A 145 5.80 14.14 -63.24
N THR A 146 6.69 15.07 -62.91
CA THR A 146 7.93 14.78 -62.19
C THR A 146 8.10 15.72 -61.01
N ILE A 147 8.76 15.20 -60.00
CA ILE A 147 9.22 15.93 -58.84
C ILE A 147 10.74 15.95 -58.86
N GLN A 148 11.30 17.12 -58.63
CA GLN A 148 12.74 17.34 -58.64
C GLN A 148 13.20 17.82 -57.27
N MET A 149 14.16 17.11 -56.69
CA MET A 149 14.84 17.48 -55.46
C MET A 149 16.09 18.27 -55.81
N PHE A 150 16.22 19.48 -55.26
CA PHE A 150 17.36 20.36 -55.43
C PHE A 150 18.07 20.60 -54.10
N MET A 151 19.41 20.64 -54.13
CA MET A 151 20.19 21.37 -53.13
C MET A 151 20.34 22.80 -53.59
N VAL A 152 19.93 23.73 -52.75
CA VAL A 152 20.09 25.16 -52.96
C VAL A 152 21.19 25.64 -52.01
N PHE A 153 22.23 26.24 -52.59
CA PHE A 153 23.33 26.88 -51.86
C PHE A 153 23.20 28.40 -51.95
N GLU A 154 24.12 29.12 -51.34
CA GLU A 154 24.12 30.59 -51.33
C GLU A 154 24.17 31.21 -52.74
N ASP A 155 24.95 30.62 -53.67
CA ASP A 155 25.24 31.15 -55.00
C ASP A 155 24.91 30.19 -56.15
N ARG A 156 24.49 28.95 -55.87
CA ARG A 156 24.23 27.92 -56.89
C ARG A 156 23.08 27.01 -56.51
N VAL A 157 22.54 26.32 -57.51
CA VAL A 157 21.49 25.30 -57.36
C VAL A 157 21.91 24.02 -58.06
N GLN A 158 21.67 22.88 -57.44
CA GLN A 158 22.03 21.56 -57.97
C GLN A 158 20.85 20.61 -57.87
N ILE A 159 20.49 19.95 -58.97
CA ILE A 159 19.50 18.86 -58.95
C ILE A 159 20.15 17.59 -58.38
N VAL A 160 19.49 16.97 -57.41
CA VAL A 160 19.93 15.74 -56.73
C VAL A 160 19.21 14.53 -57.29
N LYS A 161 17.88 14.64 -57.42
CA LYS A 161 17.01 13.54 -57.80
C LYS A 161 15.84 14.05 -58.61
N GLU A 162 15.46 13.29 -59.63
CA GLU A 162 14.21 13.46 -60.35
C GLU A 162 13.41 12.17 -60.21
N VAL A 163 12.13 12.28 -59.85
CA VAL A 163 11.22 11.15 -59.63
C VAL A 163 9.95 11.36 -60.43
N PHE A 164 9.47 10.30 -61.06
CA PHE A 164 8.24 10.31 -61.84
C PHE A 164 7.03 10.01 -60.94
N THR A 165 5.94 10.72 -61.18
CA THR A 165 4.65 10.48 -60.52
C THR A 165 3.63 9.95 -61.54
N PRO A 166 2.64 9.15 -61.10
CA PRO A 166 1.66 8.57 -62.02
C PRO A 166 0.81 9.66 -62.70
N GLU A 167 0.44 10.68 -61.95
CA GLU A 167 -0.31 11.86 -62.40
C GLU A 167 0.47 13.15 -62.12
N GLN A 168 -0.02 14.28 -62.63
CA GLN A 168 0.57 15.58 -62.34
C GLN A 168 0.31 15.95 -60.88
N PRO A 169 1.35 16.23 -60.07
CA PRO A 169 1.15 16.69 -58.70
C PRO A 169 0.68 18.14 -58.70
N CYS A 170 -0.25 18.46 -57.81
CA CYS A 170 -0.80 19.78 -57.56
C CYS A 170 -0.18 20.45 -56.32
N ALA A 171 0.10 19.68 -55.28
CA ALA A 171 0.71 20.15 -54.04
C ALA A 171 1.66 19.10 -53.46
N VAL A 172 2.65 19.56 -52.68
CA VAL A 172 3.66 18.71 -52.06
C VAL A 172 4.04 19.20 -50.66
N ALA A 173 4.26 18.27 -49.74
CA ALA A 173 5.00 18.48 -48.50
C ALA A 173 6.10 17.42 -48.37
N VAL A 174 7.20 17.76 -47.70
CA VAL A 174 8.40 16.89 -47.62
C VAL A 174 8.86 16.75 -46.19
N ASP A 175 9.21 15.51 -45.81
CA ASP A 175 9.93 15.20 -44.57
C ASP A 175 10.96 14.09 -44.83
N GLY A 176 12.25 14.42 -44.73
CA GLY A 176 13.32 13.46 -44.97
C GLY A 176 13.29 12.93 -46.40
N TYR A 177 13.13 11.62 -46.56
CA TYR A 177 13.01 10.95 -47.86
C TYR A 177 11.58 10.85 -48.40
N TYR A 178 10.58 11.27 -47.61
CA TYR A 178 9.17 11.05 -47.90
C TYR A 178 8.51 12.32 -48.41
N LEU A 179 7.78 12.18 -49.52
CA LEU A 179 6.98 13.22 -50.15
C LEU A 179 5.51 12.86 -49.93
N CYS A 180 4.74 13.75 -49.34
CA CYS A 180 3.29 13.66 -49.36
C CYS A 180 2.78 14.50 -50.52
N LEU A 181 2.03 13.89 -51.44
CA LEU A 181 1.66 14.48 -52.72
C LEU A 181 0.16 14.46 -52.89
N ALA A 182 -0.36 15.59 -53.34
CA ALA A 182 -1.70 15.69 -53.87
C ALA A 182 -1.60 15.61 -55.40
N LEU A 183 -2.03 14.49 -55.98
CA LEU A 183 -2.16 14.31 -57.42
C LEU A 183 -3.53 14.82 -57.90
N THR A 184 -3.76 14.91 -59.20
CA THR A 184 -5.07 15.35 -59.72
C THR A 184 -6.29 14.58 -59.17
N THR A 185 -6.14 13.28 -58.89
CA THR A 185 -7.26 12.41 -58.45
C THR A 185 -7.11 11.78 -57.06
N GLN A 186 -5.95 11.89 -56.41
CA GLN A 186 -5.68 11.20 -55.14
C GLN A 186 -4.50 11.75 -54.37
N TYR A 187 -4.45 11.46 -53.06
CA TYR A 187 -3.26 11.69 -52.24
C TYR A 187 -2.39 10.43 -52.18
N ILE A 188 -1.08 10.62 -52.29
CA ILE A 188 -0.09 9.54 -52.18
C ILE A 188 1.08 9.94 -51.29
N ILE A 189 1.78 8.94 -50.75
CA ILE A 189 3.09 9.11 -50.12
C ILE A 189 4.13 8.43 -51.01
N LEU A 190 5.18 9.16 -51.35
CA LEU A 190 6.25 8.70 -52.24
C LEU A 190 7.59 8.84 -51.54
N ASN A 191 8.35 7.76 -51.44
CA ASN A 191 9.74 7.82 -51.02
C ASN A 191 10.62 8.11 -52.24
N TYR A 192 11.24 9.29 -52.33
CA TYR A 192 12.01 9.68 -53.52
C TYR A 192 13.36 8.95 -53.65
N ASN A 193 13.85 8.32 -52.58
CA ASN A 193 15.09 7.54 -52.59
C ASN A 193 14.85 6.13 -53.15
N THR A 194 13.82 5.43 -52.65
CA THR A 194 13.50 4.06 -53.07
C THR A 194 12.55 4.01 -54.28
N GLY A 195 11.78 5.07 -54.52
CA GLY A 195 10.73 5.12 -55.56
C GLY A 195 9.41 4.46 -55.15
N VAL A 196 9.29 3.95 -53.93
CA VAL A 196 8.07 3.29 -53.44
C VAL A 196 6.96 4.33 -53.21
N SER A 197 5.79 4.09 -53.80
CA SER A 197 4.58 4.89 -53.61
C SER A 197 3.49 4.13 -52.85
N GLN A 198 2.83 4.80 -51.92
CA GLN A 198 1.69 4.31 -51.15
C GLN A 198 0.48 5.23 -51.40
N ASP A 199 -0.61 4.66 -51.89
CA ASP A 199 -1.86 5.41 -52.06
C ASP A 199 -2.56 5.62 -50.71
N LEU A 200 -3.19 6.78 -50.53
CA LEU A 200 -3.95 7.14 -49.34
C LEU A 200 -5.46 7.09 -49.59
N PHE A 201 -6.00 8.13 -50.20
CA PHE A 201 -7.42 8.24 -50.51
C PHE A 201 -7.66 9.19 -51.70
N PRO A 202 -8.77 9.00 -52.44
CA PRO A 202 -9.10 9.81 -53.61
C PRO A 202 -9.55 11.23 -53.24
N TYR A 203 -9.27 12.20 -54.10
CA TYR A 203 -9.79 13.56 -54.05
C TYR A 203 -9.83 14.18 -55.46
N CYS A 204 -10.61 15.23 -55.69
CA CYS A 204 -10.66 15.92 -56.99
C CYS A 204 -10.03 17.31 -56.90
N SER A 205 -8.95 17.56 -57.66
CA SER A 205 -8.28 18.88 -57.67
C SER A 205 -9.13 20.00 -58.28
N ASP A 206 -10.10 19.65 -59.13
CA ASP A 206 -10.97 20.62 -59.80
C ASP A 206 -12.09 21.12 -58.86
N GLU A 207 -12.48 20.30 -57.88
CA GLU A 207 -13.53 20.63 -56.92
C GLU A 207 -12.98 21.31 -55.66
N LYS A 208 -11.81 20.87 -55.19
CA LYS A 208 -11.24 21.34 -53.92
C LYS A 208 -9.75 21.65 -54.05
N ARG A 209 -9.33 22.74 -53.40
CA ARG A 209 -7.90 23.05 -53.27
C ARG A 209 -7.22 21.98 -52.40
N PRO A 210 -6.13 21.35 -52.85
CA PRO A 210 -5.45 20.35 -52.05
C PRO A 210 -4.78 20.98 -50.83
N ILE A 211 -4.87 20.29 -49.70
CA ILE A 211 -4.17 20.66 -48.47
C ILE A 211 -3.19 19.54 -48.15
N VAL A 212 -1.90 19.85 -48.20
CA VAL A 212 -0.83 18.98 -47.75
C VAL A 212 0.08 19.76 -46.82
N LYS A 213 0.15 19.34 -45.56
CA LYS A 213 0.98 19.99 -44.54
C LYS A 213 1.77 18.98 -43.74
N ARG A 214 3.05 19.23 -43.54
CA ARG A 214 3.87 18.46 -42.61
C ARG A 214 3.47 18.83 -41.18
N ILE A 215 3.17 17.85 -40.33
CA ILE A 215 2.82 18.10 -38.91
C ILE A 215 3.89 17.65 -37.92
N GLY A 216 4.76 16.75 -38.35
CA GLY A 216 5.82 16.18 -37.54
C GLY A 216 6.76 15.35 -38.40
N ARG A 217 7.70 14.67 -37.75
CA ARG A 217 8.55 13.69 -38.45
C ARG A 217 7.66 12.57 -38.97
N GLN A 218 7.72 12.33 -40.28
CA GLN A 218 7.00 11.26 -40.98
C GLN A 218 5.47 11.31 -40.80
N GLU A 219 4.89 12.47 -40.52
CA GLU A 219 3.45 12.64 -40.27
C GLU A 219 2.94 13.91 -40.99
N PHE A 220 1.84 13.76 -41.75
CA PHE A 220 1.25 14.80 -42.59
C PHE A 220 -0.25 15.00 -42.29
N LEU A 221 -0.75 16.22 -42.49
CA LEU A 221 -2.16 16.59 -42.46
C LEU A 221 -2.68 16.81 -43.88
N LEU A 222 -3.82 16.21 -44.16
CA LEU A 222 -4.47 16.19 -45.47
C LEU A 222 -5.95 16.56 -45.39
N ALA A 223 -6.46 17.16 -46.46
CA ALA A 223 -7.90 17.33 -46.63
C ALA A 223 -8.54 16.04 -47.16
N GLY A 224 -9.19 15.33 -46.25
CA GLY A 224 -9.99 14.14 -46.50
C GLY A 224 -11.42 14.44 -46.97
N PRO A 225 -12.14 13.39 -47.41
CA PRO A 225 -13.53 13.50 -47.85
C PRO A 225 -14.46 13.93 -46.71
N GLY A 226 -15.56 14.61 -47.06
CA GLY A 226 -16.61 15.01 -46.09
C GLY A 226 -16.17 16.03 -45.04
N GLY A 227 -15.19 16.90 -45.34
CA GLY A 227 -14.72 17.92 -44.39
C GLY A 227 -13.86 17.35 -43.27
N LEU A 228 -13.11 16.28 -43.53
CA LEU A 228 -12.20 15.68 -42.56
C LEU A 228 -10.76 16.17 -42.77
N GLY A 229 -10.09 16.55 -41.68
CA GLY A 229 -8.64 16.69 -41.62
C GLY A 229 -8.01 15.37 -41.19
N MET A 230 -7.41 14.66 -42.14
CA MET A 230 -6.81 13.34 -41.94
C MET A 230 -5.33 13.47 -41.59
N PHE A 231 -4.89 12.74 -40.57
CA PHE A 231 -3.48 12.59 -40.24
C PHE A 231 -2.96 11.31 -40.89
N ALA A 232 -1.91 11.39 -41.69
CA ALA A 232 -1.32 10.24 -42.37
C ALA A 232 0.18 10.15 -42.06
N THR A 233 0.61 8.98 -41.60
CA THR A 233 2.03 8.66 -41.48
C THR A 233 2.59 8.15 -42.81
N VAL A 234 3.92 8.06 -42.92
CA VAL A 234 4.60 7.55 -44.13
C VAL A 234 4.18 6.15 -44.57
N ASP A 235 3.65 5.34 -43.65
CA ASP A 235 3.12 3.99 -43.93
C ASP A 235 1.67 4.02 -44.45
N GLY A 236 1.08 5.20 -44.61
CA GLY A 236 -0.31 5.39 -45.05
C GLY A 236 -1.36 5.14 -43.98
N ILE A 237 -0.96 4.96 -42.73
CA ILE A 237 -1.87 4.77 -41.59
C ILE A 237 -2.06 6.07 -40.80
N SER A 238 -3.26 6.23 -40.24
CA SER A 238 -3.56 7.31 -39.30
C SER A 238 -3.32 6.85 -37.86
N GLN A 239 -2.48 7.57 -37.11
CA GLN A 239 -2.26 7.33 -35.68
C GLN A 239 -3.22 8.12 -34.78
N ARG A 240 -3.94 9.11 -35.33
CA ARG A 240 -4.85 9.99 -34.58
C ARG A 240 -6.21 10.02 -35.26
N ALA A 241 -7.26 10.24 -34.47
CA ALA A 241 -8.58 10.46 -35.05
C ALA A 241 -8.58 11.75 -35.90
N PRO A 242 -9.31 11.78 -37.02
CA PRO A 242 -9.40 12.97 -37.86
C PRO A 242 -10.09 14.12 -37.14
N VAL A 243 -9.77 15.34 -37.56
CA VAL A 243 -10.49 16.55 -37.12
C VAL A 243 -11.62 16.85 -38.10
N HIS A 244 -12.79 17.23 -37.59
CA HIS A 244 -13.90 17.68 -38.44
C HIS A 244 -13.80 19.19 -38.65
N TRP A 245 -13.73 19.64 -39.89
CA TRP A 245 -13.72 21.06 -40.29
C TRP A 245 -14.72 21.31 -41.43
N SER A 246 -14.79 22.55 -41.92
CA SER A 246 -15.67 22.91 -43.04
C SER A 246 -15.33 22.15 -44.32
N GLU A 247 -16.34 21.81 -45.13
CA GLU A 247 -16.13 21.16 -46.43
C GLU A 247 -15.44 22.08 -47.45
N ASN A 248 -15.51 23.40 -47.25
CA ASN A 248 -14.94 24.44 -48.10
C ASN A 248 -13.61 24.98 -47.56
N VAL A 249 -12.89 24.18 -46.77
CA VAL A 249 -11.58 24.58 -46.23
C VAL A 249 -10.61 24.94 -47.37
N ILE A 250 -10.04 26.14 -47.29
CA ILE A 250 -9.15 26.72 -48.30
C ILE A 250 -7.68 26.51 -47.91
N GLY A 251 -7.41 26.46 -46.61
CA GLY A 251 -6.08 26.26 -46.08
C GLY A 251 -6.09 25.75 -44.65
N ALA A 252 -4.97 25.15 -44.25
CA ALA A 252 -4.72 24.72 -42.89
C ALA A 252 -3.32 25.15 -42.43
N ALA A 253 -3.21 25.51 -41.17
CA ALA A 253 -1.95 25.84 -40.51
C ALA A 253 -1.88 25.19 -39.12
N LEU A 254 -0.67 25.03 -38.61
CA LEU A 254 -0.41 24.30 -37.39
C LEU A 254 0.19 25.21 -36.33
N CYS A 255 -0.33 25.10 -35.12
CA CYS A 255 0.26 25.69 -33.94
C CYS A 255 -0.04 24.77 -32.76
N PHE A 256 0.85 23.82 -32.52
CA PHE A 256 0.64 22.75 -31.55
C PHE A 256 0.16 23.30 -30.19
N PRO A 257 -0.94 22.75 -29.61
CA PRO A 257 -1.65 21.52 -30.01
C PRO A 257 -2.83 21.72 -30.97
N TYR A 258 -2.92 22.86 -31.67
CA TYR A 258 -4.07 23.20 -32.52
C TYR A 258 -3.80 23.08 -34.02
N VAL A 259 -4.84 22.69 -34.76
CA VAL A 259 -4.97 22.84 -36.21
C VAL A 259 -5.90 24.00 -36.47
N VAL A 260 -5.43 24.97 -37.24
CA VAL A 260 -6.22 26.11 -37.69
C VAL A 260 -6.65 25.84 -39.13
N ALA A 261 -7.95 25.96 -39.41
CA ALA A 261 -8.51 25.80 -40.74
C ALA A 261 -9.19 27.12 -41.17
N LEU A 262 -8.91 27.54 -42.40
CA LEU A 262 -9.49 28.75 -43.01
C LEU A 262 -10.59 28.34 -44.00
N ASP A 263 -11.76 28.94 -43.82
CA ASP A 263 -12.90 28.92 -44.73
C ASP A 263 -13.09 30.32 -45.35
N ASP A 264 -14.03 30.47 -46.28
CA ASP A 264 -14.34 31.75 -46.93
C ASP A 264 -14.87 32.81 -45.94
N GLU A 265 -15.58 32.37 -44.90
CA GLU A 265 -16.24 33.28 -43.94
C GLU A 265 -15.66 33.26 -42.52
N PHE A 266 -14.93 32.21 -42.15
CA PHE A 266 -14.45 32.02 -40.78
C PHE A 266 -13.15 31.23 -40.71
N ILE A 267 -12.46 31.38 -39.58
CA ILE A 267 -11.33 30.56 -39.18
C ILE A 267 -11.80 29.66 -38.04
N THR A 268 -11.54 28.36 -38.14
CA THR A 268 -11.83 27.38 -37.08
C THR A 268 -10.54 26.84 -36.48
N VAL A 269 -10.56 26.59 -35.18
CA VAL A 269 -9.43 26.08 -34.41
C VAL A 269 -9.85 24.77 -33.78
N HIS A 270 -9.15 23.70 -34.14
CA HIS A 270 -9.40 22.34 -33.69
C HIS A 270 -8.23 21.87 -32.83
N SER A 271 -8.52 21.17 -31.73
CA SER A 271 -7.50 20.57 -30.89
C SER A 271 -7.09 19.21 -31.44
N MET A 272 -5.78 18.97 -31.58
CA MET A 272 -5.26 17.66 -31.98
C MET A 272 -5.31 16.62 -30.85
N LEU A 273 -5.57 17.05 -29.62
CA LEU A 273 -5.54 16.18 -28.44
C LEU A 273 -6.87 15.44 -28.24
N ASP A 274 -7.99 16.13 -28.46
CA ASP A 274 -9.35 15.63 -28.25
C ASP A 274 -10.25 15.78 -29.50
N GLN A 275 -9.68 16.22 -30.62
CA GLN A 275 -10.33 16.34 -31.93
C GLN A 275 -11.55 17.28 -31.97
N GLN A 276 -11.73 18.13 -30.95
CA GLN A 276 -12.85 19.05 -30.88
C GLN A 276 -12.50 20.45 -31.41
N GLN A 277 -13.51 21.10 -32.00
CA GLN A 277 -13.46 22.52 -32.35
C GLN A 277 -13.51 23.39 -31.08
N LYS A 278 -12.42 24.10 -30.80
CA LYS A 278 -12.26 24.96 -29.61
C LYS A 278 -12.76 26.37 -29.86
N GLN A 279 -12.44 26.92 -31.04
CA GLN A 279 -12.72 28.31 -31.39
C GLN A 279 -13.14 28.49 -32.85
N THR A 280 -13.98 29.48 -33.10
CA THR A 280 -14.36 30.00 -34.41
C THR A 280 -14.16 31.52 -34.38
N LEU A 281 -13.49 32.05 -35.37
CA LEU A 281 -13.21 33.47 -35.54
C LEU A 281 -13.85 33.92 -36.86
N PRO A 282 -14.76 34.91 -36.86
CA PRO A 282 -15.29 35.44 -38.10
C PRO A 282 -14.15 36.13 -38.88
N PHE A 283 -13.96 35.75 -40.15
CA PHE A 283 -12.91 36.29 -41.00
C PHE A 283 -13.29 36.12 -42.47
N LYS A 284 -13.65 37.22 -43.12
CA LYS A 284 -14.12 37.22 -44.51
C LYS A 284 -12.99 37.52 -45.48
N GLU A 285 -13.11 37.02 -46.70
CA GLU A 285 -12.15 37.26 -47.81
C GLU A 285 -10.73 36.76 -47.49
N GLY A 286 -10.60 35.77 -46.59
CA GLY A 286 -9.33 35.13 -46.31
C GLY A 286 -8.97 34.13 -47.39
N HIS A 287 -7.76 34.21 -47.93
CA HIS A 287 -7.31 33.28 -48.97
C HIS A 287 -5.92 32.69 -48.73
N ILE A 288 -5.18 33.20 -47.74
CA ILE A 288 -3.86 32.69 -47.33
C ILE A 288 -3.90 32.33 -45.85
N LEU A 289 -3.52 31.09 -45.51
CA LEU A 289 -3.27 30.63 -44.15
C LEU A 289 -1.96 29.83 -44.13
N GLN A 290 -0.96 30.31 -43.40
CA GLN A 290 0.32 29.62 -43.23
C GLN A 290 0.87 29.78 -41.82
N ASP A 291 1.60 28.76 -41.35
CA ASP A 291 2.39 28.80 -40.13
C ASP A 291 3.87 29.03 -40.44
N PHE A 292 4.51 29.91 -39.67
CA PHE A 292 5.92 30.28 -39.79
C PHE A 292 6.56 30.33 -38.40
N GLU A 293 7.48 29.43 -38.10
CA GLU A 293 8.23 29.42 -36.82
C GLU A 293 7.30 29.53 -35.58
N GLY A 294 6.13 28.89 -35.61
CA GLY A 294 5.13 28.93 -34.54
C GLY A 294 4.15 30.13 -34.57
N LYS A 295 4.27 31.04 -35.54
CA LYS A 295 3.29 32.11 -35.80
C LYS A 295 2.33 31.67 -36.90
N VAL A 296 1.03 31.75 -36.65
CA VAL A 296 0.02 31.51 -37.70
C VAL A 296 -0.40 32.84 -38.30
N ILE A 297 -0.16 33.00 -39.60
CA ILE A 297 -0.48 34.20 -40.36
C ILE A 297 -1.66 33.89 -41.28
N VAL A 298 -2.63 34.79 -41.29
CA VAL A 298 -3.76 34.77 -42.20
C VAL A 298 -3.83 36.09 -42.96
N ALA A 299 -4.12 36.05 -44.24
CA ALA A 299 -4.25 37.27 -45.03
C ALA A 299 -5.49 37.27 -45.92
N THR A 300 -5.99 38.48 -46.12
CA THR A 300 -6.93 38.80 -47.19
C THR A 300 -6.16 39.41 -48.35
N ASN A 301 -6.84 39.69 -49.46
CA ASN A 301 -6.24 40.41 -50.60
C ASN A 301 -5.63 41.77 -50.21
N LYS A 302 -6.05 42.34 -49.07
CA LYS A 302 -5.75 43.72 -48.68
C LYS A 302 -4.94 43.89 -47.40
N GLY A 303 -4.79 42.84 -46.59
CA GLY A 303 -4.13 42.98 -45.29
C GLY A 303 -3.66 41.65 -44.72
N VAL A 304 -2.70 41.75 -43.81
CA VAL A 304 -2.07 40.61 -43.14
C VAL A 304 -2.38 40.67 -41.65
N TYR A 305 -2.83 39.53 -41.13
CA TYR A 305 -3.23 39.34 -39.74
C TYR A 305 -2.45 38.17 -39.14
N ILE A 306 -2.21 38.24 -37.83
CA ILE A 306 -1.51 37.21 -37.07
C ILE A 306 -2.48 36.65 -36.04
N LEU A 307 -2.60 35.32 -36.00
CA LEU A 307 -3.29 34.59 -34.95
C LEU A 307 -2.31 34.38 -33.80
N VAL A 308 -2.44 35.22 -32.78
CA VAL A 308 -1.60 35.18 -31.59
C VAL A 308 -2.13 34.11 -30.64
N PRO A 309 -1.35 33.07 -30.30
CA PRO A 309 -1.78 32.07 -29.32
C PRO A 309 -1.89 32.71 -27.93
N LEU A 310 -2.95 32.39 -27.20
CA LEU A 310 -3.08 32.76 -25.79
C LEU A 310 -2.21 31.84 -24.94
N PRO A 311 -1.60 32.34 -23.84
CA PRO A 311 -0.82 31.48 -22.94
C PRO A 311 -1.62 30.27 -22.47
N LEU A 312 -1.01 29.08 -22.51
CA LEU A 312 -1.68 27.82 -22.19
C LEU A 312 -2.22 27.83 -20.76
N GLU A 313 -1.52 28.46 -19.81
CA GLU A 313 -1.98 28.61 -18.43
C GLU A 313 -3.31 29.33 -18.35
N LYS A 314 -3.47 30.41 -19.14
CA LYS A 314 -4.72 31.17 -19.18
C LYS A 314 -5.86 30.33 -19.77
N GLN A 315 -5.57 29.59 -20.84
CA GLN A 315 -6.56 28.70 -21.46
C GLN A 315 -7.03 27.60 -20.49
N ILE A 316 -6.11 27.03 -19.71
CA ILE A 316 -6.42 26.03 -18.68
C ILE A 316 -7.26 26.66 -17.55
N GLN A 317 -6.90 27.87 -17.08
CA GLN A 317 -7.70 28.54 -16.05
C GLN A 317 -9.10 28.90 -16.55
N ASP A 318 -9.26 29.36 -17.81
CA ASP A 318 -10.56 29.64 -18.42
C ASP A 318 -11.42 28.35 -18.54
N LEU A 319 -10.80 27.20 -18.83
CA LEU A 319 -11.46 25.88 -18.83
C LEU A 319 -11.91 25.46 -17.43
N LEU A 320 -11.05 25.63 -16.42
CA LEU A 320 -11.38 25.32 -15.03
C LEU A 320 -12.52 26.22 -14.52
N ALA A 321 -12.47 27.52 -14.82
CA ALA A 321 -13.52 28.49 -14.46
C ALA A 321 -14.87 28.19 -15.14
N SER A 322 -14.84 27.55 -16.32
CA SER A 322 -16.05 27.08 -17.02
C SER A 322 -16.45 25.64 -16.65
N HIS A 323 -15.86 25.08 -15.60
CA HIS A 323 -16.10 23.72 -15.09
C HIS A 323 -15.82 22.58 -16.10
N ARG A 324 -15.02 22.83 -17.14
CA ARG A 324 -14.61 21.83 -18.14
C ARG A 324 -13.31 21.15 -17.74
N VAL A 325 -13.36 20.37 -16.65
CA VAL A 325 -12.18 19.77 -16.01
C VAL A 325 -11.42 18.82 -16.93
N GLU A 326 -12.12 17.94 -17.66
CA GLU A 326 -11.46 16.96 -18.54
C GLU A 326 -10.66 17.61 -19.65
N GLU A 327 -11.24 18.59 -20.35
CA GLU A 327 -10.56 19.39 -21.39
C GLU A 327 -9.33 20.10 -20.81
N ALA A 328 -9.45 20.65 -19.58
CA ALA A 328 -8.34 21.33 -18.91
C ALA A 328 -7.17 20.39 -18.64
N LEU A 329 -7.47 19.17 -18.17
CA LEU A 329 -6.45 18.15 -17.87
C LEU A 329 -5.80 17.59 -19.13
N VAL A 330 -6.55 17.39 -20.21
CA VAL A 330 -6.01 16.97 -21.52
C VAL A 330 -5.05 18.03 -22.06
N LEU A 331 -5.46 19.30 -22.04
CA LEU A 331 -4.63 20.42 -22.49
C LEU A 331 -3.36 20.56 -21.62
N ALA A 332 -3.50 20.47 -20.30
CA ALA A 332 -2.38 20.52 -19.37
C ALA A 332 -1.39 19.37 -19.63
N LYS A 333 -1.84 18.12 -19.80
CA LYS A 333 -0.97 16.98 -20.15
C LYS A 333 -0.26 17.20 -21.49
N GLY A 334 -0.96 17.74 -22.49
CA GLY A 334 -0.40 18.08 -23.79
C GLY A 334 0.70 19.14 -23.73
N ALA A 335 0.58 20.11 -22.81
CA ALA A 335 1.56 21.17 -22.60
C ALA A 335 2.92 20.68 -22.03
N ARG A 336 3.00 19.44 -21.54
CA ARG A 336 4.23 18.84 -20.96
C ARG A 336 5.44 18.92 -21.88
N ARG A 337 5.25 18.88 -23.21
CA ARG A 337 6.34 18.96 -24.19
C ARG A 337 6.99 20.35 -24.25
N ASN A 338 6.26 21.40 -23.88
CA ASN A 338 6.67 22.79 -24.07
C ASN A 338 7.19 23.45 -22.77
N ILE A 339 7.08 22.78 -21.62
CA ILE A 339 7.39 23.34 -20.30
C ILE A 339 8.48 22.49 -19.62
N PRO A 340 9.50 23.11 -18.98
CA PRO A 340 10.48 22.38 -18.16
C PRO A 340 9.82 21.50 -17.10
N LYS A 341 10.34 20.28 -16.90
CA LYS A 341 9.71 19.25 -16.04
C LYS A 341 9.34 19.75 -14.63
N GLU A 342 10.22 20.53 -13.99
CA GLU A 342 10.01 21.05 -12.64
C GLU A 342 8.85 22.05 -12.59
N LYS A 343 8.86 23.05 -13.49
CA LYS A 343 7.77 24.04 -13.60
C LYS A 343 6.44 23.37 -13.95
N PHE A 344 6.49 22.36 -14.82
CA PHE A 344 5.32 21.58 -15.19
C PHE A 344 4.73 20.83 -13.99
N GLN A 345 5.55 20.18 -13.16
CA GLN A 345 5.04 19.44 -12.00
C GLN A 345 4.31 20.35 -11.01
N VAL A 346 4.86 21.52 -10.70
CA VAL A 346 4.22 22.49 -9.79
C VAL A 346 2.90 23.00 -10.36
N MET A 347 2.91 23.42 -11.64
CA MET A 347 1.69 23.87 -12.32
C MET A 347 0.64 22.76 -12.37
N TYR A 348 1.03 21.54 -12.74
CA TYR A 348 0.12 20.42 -12.94
C TYR A 348 -0.51 19.95 -11.64
N LYS A 349 0.25 19.88 -10.54
CA LYS A 349 -0.30 19.61 -9.20
C LYS A 349 -1.37 20.63 -8.82
N ARG A 350 -1.11 21.91 -9.05
CA ARG A 350 -2.06 22.99 -8.79
C ARG A 350 -3.34 22.85 -9.63
N ILE A 351 -3.21 22.52 -10.92
CA ILE A 351 -4.37 22.26 -11.80
C ILE A 351 -5.19 21.07 -11.29
N LEU A 352 -4.54 19.99 -10.85
CA LEU A 352 -5.24 18.82 -10.28
C LEU A 352 -5.99 19.17 -8.99
N GLN A 353 -5.40 19.99 -8.12
CA GLN A 353 -6.05 20.46 -6.90
C GLN A 353 -7.30 21.31 -7.22
N GLN A 354 -7.19 22.29 -8.13
CA GLN A 354 -8.33 23.10 -8.58
C GLN A 354 -9.43 22.25 -9.22
N ALA A 355 -9.04 21.31 -10.09
CA ALA A 355 -9.94 20.33 -10.70
C ALA A 355 -10.67 19.49 -9.64
N GLY A 356 -9.95 19.03 -8.61
CA GLY A 356 -10.53 18.29 -7.50
C GLY A 356 -11.58 19.10 -6.75
N PHE A 357 -11.33 20.38 -6.48
CA PHE A 357 -12.30 21.26 -5.81
C PHE A 357 -13.53 21.58 -6.67
N ILE A 358 -13.39 21.63 -7.99
CA ILE A 358 -14.53 21.76 -8.92
C ILE A 358 -15.38 20.49 -8.86
N GLN A 359 -14.77 19.30 -8.92
CA GLN A 359 -15.50 18.03 -8.83
C GLN A 359 -16.15 17.84 -7.47
N PHE A 360 -15.47 18.26 -6.40
CA PHE A 360 -16.04 18.27 -5.05
C PHE A 360 -17.29 19.16 -4.97
N ALA A 361 -17.26 20.35 -5.57
CA ALA A 361 -18.43 21.24 -5.63
C ALA A 361 -19.60 20.66 -6.45
N GLN A 362 -19.31 19.81 -7.43
CA GLN A 362 -20.31 19.07 -8.21
C GLN A 362 -20.77 17.75 -7.53
N LEU A 363 -20.29 17.46 -6.32
CA LEU A 363 -20.55 16.23 -5.55
C LEU A 363 -20.03 14.94 -6.24
N GLN A 364 -19.09 15.07 -7.18
CA GLN A 364 -18.38 13.97 -7.84
C GLN A 364 -17.20 13.53 -6.96
N PHE A 365 -17.52 12.87 -5.85
CA PHE A 365 -16.57 12.59 -4.78
C PHE A 365 -15.47 11.59 -5.16
N LEU A 366 -15.75 10.60 -6.00
CA LEU A 366 -14.75 9.61 -6.39
C LEU A 366 -13.66 10.24 -7.27
N GLU A 367 -14.08 11.06 -8.23
CA GLU A 367 -13.20 11.80 -9.12
C GLU A 367 -12.41 12.87 -8.34
N ALA A 368 -13.08 13.61 -7.46
CA ALA A 368 -12.44 14.61 -6.59
C ALA A 368 -11.33 13.97 -5.73
N LYS A 369 -11.61 12.79 -5.15
CA LYS A 369 -10.66 12.04 -4.32
C LYS A 369 -9.38 11.69 -5.08
N GLU A 370 -9.50 11.12 -6.27
CA GLU A 370 -8.35 10.75 -7.10
C GLU A 370 -7.55 11.98 -7.54
N LEU A 371 -8.23 13.09 -7.84
CA LEU A 371 -7.59 14.37 -8.17
C LEU A 371 -6.84 14.97 -6.98
N PHE A 372 -7.39 14.91 -5.76
CA PHE A 372 -6.70 15.38 -4.56
C PHE A 372 -5.49 14.53 -4.21
N ARG A 373 -5.58 13.20 -4.37
CA ARG A 373 -4.43 12.28 -4.17
C ARG A 373 -3.32 12.53 -5.18
N SER A 374 -3.65 12.56 -6.47
CA SER A 374 -2.68 12.81 -7.54
C SER A 374 -2.08 14.23 -7.48
N GLY A 375 -2.87 15.21 -7.02
CA GLY A 375 -2.46 16.59 -6.79
C GLY A 375 -1.69 16.83 -5.50
N GLN A 376 -1.59 15.84 -4.60
CA GLN A 376 -0.99 15.99 -3.26
C GLN A 376 -1.54 17.22 -2.52
N LEU A 377 -2.87 17.31 -2.41
CA LEU A 377 -3.53 18.42 -1.73
C LEU A 377 -3.13 18.48 -0.25
N ASP A 378 -2.85 19.68 0.25
CA ASP A 378 -2.81 19.92 1.69
C ASP A 378 -4.23 19.79 2.25
N VAL A 379 -4.44 18.72 3.01
CA VAL A 379 -5.75 18.31 3.53
C VAL A 379 -6.41 19.41 4.37
N ARG A 380 -5.62 20.29 4.99
CA ARG A 380 -6.12 21.41 5.79
C ARG A 380 -6.92 22.40 4.95
N GLU A 381 -6.69 22.49 3.64
CA GLU A 381 -7.56 23.24 2.73
C GLU A 381 -9.01 22.73 2.81
N LEU A 382 -9.20 21.41 2.74
CA LEU A 382 -10.53 20.79 2.86
C LEU A 382 -11.10 20.92 4.27
N ILE A 383 -10.28 20.70 5.31
CA ILE A 383 -10.74 20.84 6.71
C ILE A 383 -11.19 22.29 6.98
N SER A 384 -10.48 23.27 6.42
CA SER A 384 -10.80 24.70 6.58
C SER A 384 -12.14 25.13 6.00
N LEU A 385 -12.76 24.30 5.14
CA LEU A 385 -14.11 24.54 4.62
C LEU A 385 -15.20 24.27 5.66
N TYR A 386 -14.88 23.49 6.69
CA TYR A 386 -15.78 23.14 7.78
C TYR A 386 -15.47 24.01 8.99
N PRO A 387 -16.40 24.89 9.40
CA PRO A 387 -16.20 25.71 10.58
C PRO A 387 -15.90 24.86 11.82
N PHE A 388 -14.96 25.31 12.64
CA PHE A 388 -14.57 24.72 13.95
C PHE A 388 -13.86 23.35 13.91
N LEU A 389 -13.59 22.76 12.74
CA LEU A 389 -12.86 21.49 12.66
C LEU A 389 -11.34 21.65 12.85
N LEU A 390 -10.74 22.71 12.28
CA LEU A 390 -9.32 22.99 12.49
C LEU A 390 -9.03 23.23 13.99
N PRO A 391 -7.92 22.67 14.53
CA PRO A 391 -7.47 22.94 15.88
C PRO A 391 -7.15 24.42 16.09
N THR A 392 -7.32 24.90 17.33
CA THR A 392 -6.87 26.24 17.75
C THR A 392 -5.36 26.45 17.63
N SER A 393 -4.56 25.37 17.68
CA SER A 393 -3.11 25.36 17.46
C SER A 393 -2.70 25.52 15.99
N SER A 394 -3.62 25.37 15.04
CA SER A 394 -3.30 25.30 13.61
C SER A 394 -2.98 26.69 13.04
N SER A 395 -1.74 26.89 12.57
CA SER A 395 -1.31 28.12 11.90
C SER A 395 -1.61 28.13 10.39
N PHE A 396 -2.62 27.36 9.95
CA PHE A 396 -2.89 27.13 8.53
C PHE A 396 -3.41 28.39 7.82
N ILE A 397 -2.80 28.70 6.67
CA ILE A 397 -3.23 29.78 5.77
C ILE A 397 -3.52 29.16 4.41
N ARG A 398 -4.70 29.47 3.86
CA ARG A 398 -5.09 29.01 2.53
C ARG A 398 -4.10 29.46 1.46
N SER A 399 -3.94 28.62 0.45
CA SER A 399 -3.07 28.86 -0.69
C SER A 399 -3.38 30.17 -1.42
N HIS A 400 -2.32 30.81 -1.90
CA HIS A 400 -2.40 32.01 -2.74
C HIS A 400 -1.74 31.78 -4.10
N PRO A 401 -2.39 32.12 -5.23
CA PRO A 401 -3.83 32.42 -5.39
C PRO A 401 -4.75 31.29 -4.87
N PRO A 402 -6.06 31.52 -4.66
CA PRO A 402 -6.96 30.50 -4.13
C PRO A 402 -7.15 29.31 -5.08
N LEU A 403 -7.35 28.11 -4.52
CA LEU A 403 -7.64 26.89 -5.28
C LEU A 403 -9.12 26.72 -5.65
N HIS A 404 -10.01 27.42 -4.94
CA HIS A 404 -11.46 27.39 -5.14
C HIS A 404 -12.09 28.75 -4.75
N GLU A 405 -13.31 29.00 -5.21
CA GLU A 405 -13.98 30.31 -5.03
C GLU A 405 -14.83 30.40 -3.75
N TYR A 406 -15.28 29.27 -3.21
CA TYR A 406 -16.15 29.25 -2.02
C TYR A 406 -15.35 29.39 -0.73
N ALA A 407 -15.88 30.17 0.22
CA ALA A 407 -15.25 30.42 1.51
C ALA A 407 -15.48 29.25 2.48
N ASP A 408 -16.69 28.69 2.52
CA ASP A 408 -17.09 27.61 3.41
C ASP A 408 -18.10 26.66 2.75
N LEU A 409 -18.40 25.56 3.45
CA LEU A 409 -19.38 24.59 2.98
C LEU A 409 -20.82 25.09 2.97
N ASN A 410 -21.15 26.12 3.76
CA ASN A 410 -22.49 26.70 3.72
C ASN A 410 -22.72 27.41 2.39
N GLN A 411 -21.72 28.14 1.88
CA GLN A 411 -21.77 28.76 0.55
C GLN A 411 -21.88 27.72 -0.57
N LEU A 412 -21.17 26.59 -0.44
CA LEU A 412 -21.19 25.50 -1.44
C LEU A 412 -22.53 24.75 -1.46
N THR A 413 -23.07 24.42 -0.28
CA THR A 413 -24.31 23.64 -0.17
C THR A 413 -25.57 24.51 -0.25
N GLN A 414 -25.44 25.84 -0.24
CA GLN A 414 -26.56 26.79 -0.18
C GLN A 414 -27.51 26.50 0.99
N GLY A 415 -26.98 25.96 2.10
CA GLY A 415 -27.74 25.59 3.29
C GLY A 415 -28.43 24.22 3.25
N ASP A 416 -28.20 23.41 2.21
CA ASP A 416 -28.77 22.07 2.08
C ASP A 416 -28.08 21.05 3.02
N GLN A 417 -28.83 20.56 4.00
CA GLN A 417 -28.35 19.61 5.02
C GLN A 417 -27.97 18.24 4.44
N GLU A 418 -28.62 17.78 3.37
CA GLU A 418 -28.32 16.48 2.76
C GLU A 418 -26.96 16.52 2.06
N LYS A 419 -26.72 17.60 1.30
CA LYS A 419 -25.42 17.85 0.65
C LYS A 419 -24.32 18.06 1.68
N MET A 420 -24.59 18.75 2.78
CA MET A 420 -23.64 18.93 3.88
C MET A 420 -23.24 17.59 4.50
N THR A 421 -24.22 16.70 4.73
CA THR A 421 -23.96 15.36 5.27
C THR A 421 -23.13 14.51 4.29
N LYS A 422 -23.43 14.59 2.99
CA LYS A 422 -22.64 13.92 1.93
C LYS A 422 -21.18 14.42 1.92
N CYS A 423 -20.97 15.74 2.02
CA CYS A 423 -19.64 16.32 2.11
C CYS A 423 -18.90 15.88 3.38
N LYS A 424 -19.56 15.87 4.56
CA LYS A 424 -18.98 15.36 5.82
C LYS A 424 -18.55 13.91 5.68
N ARG A 425 -19.40 13.05 5.10
CA ARG A 425 -19.07 11.63 4.84
C ARG A 425 -17.88 11.46 3.92
N PHE A 426 -17.80 12.27 2.86
CA PHE A 426 -16.64 12.31 1.98
C PHE A 426 -15.36 12.68 2.76
N LEU A 427 -15.39 13.77 3.54
CA LEU A 427 -14.24 14.21 4.31
C LEU A 427 -13.79 13.12 5.29
N MET A 428 -14.72 12.47 6.01
CA MET A 428 -14.41 11.36 6.91
C MET A 428 -13.69 10.21 6.20
N SER A 429 -14.20 9.77 5.04
CA SER A 429 -13.57 8.71 4.23
C SER A 429 -12.20 9.14 3.71
N TYR A 430 -12.07 10.37 3.23
CA TYR A 430 -10.83 10.89 2.68
C TYR A 430 -9.74 11.04 3.74
N LEU A 431 -10.07 11.65 4.89
CA LEU A 431 -9.14 11.84 6.01
C LEU A 431 -8.64 10.49 6.55
N ASN A 432 -9.52 9.51 6.71
CA ASN A 432 -9.14 8.19 7.22
C ASN A 432 -8.12 7.48 6.32
N GLU A 433 -8.29 7.60 4.99
CA GLU A 433 -7.31 7.04 4.05
C GLU A 433 -6.00 7.81 4.05
N VAL A 434 -6.06 9.15 4.04
CA VAL A 434 -4.86 9.99 4.04
C VAL A 434 -4.04 9.80 5.31
N ARG A 435 -4.67 9.51 6.46
CA ARG A 435 -4.01 9.20 7.74
C ARG A 435 -2.89 8.17 7.62
N SER A 436 -3.08 7.16 6.76
CA SER A 436 -2.11 6.08 6.52
C SER A 436 -0.99 6.42 5.54
N THR A 437 -1.08 7.56 4.84
CA THR A 437 -0.16 7.95 3.77
C THR A 437 0.92 8.90 4.26
N GLU A 438 2.05 8.95 3.55
CA GLU A 438 3.17 9.86 3.85
C GLU A 438 2.78 11.35 3.83
N VAL A 439 1.70 11.70 3.11
CA VAL A 439 1.15 13.07 3.04
C VAL A 439 0.69 13.55 4.42
N ALA A 440 0.31 12.65 5.33
CA ALA A 440 -0.12 12.98 6.68
C ALA A 440 1.03 13.35 7.62
N ASN A 441 2.30 13.02 7.30
CA ASN A 441 3.43 13.15 8.23
C ASN A 441 3.72 14.59 8.71
N GLY A 442 3.17 15.61 8.07
CA GLY A 442 3.29 17.01 8.52
C GLY A 442 2.13 17.53 9.38
N TYR A 443 0.94 16.92 9.30
CA TYR A 443 -0.32 17.50 9.82
C TYR A 443 -1.23 16.47 10.52
N LYS A 444 -0.64 15.43 11.14
CA LYS A 444 -1.40 14.36 11.81
C LYS A 444 -2.32 14.88 12.92
N GLU A 445 -1.88 15.89 13.68
CA GLU A 445 -2.69 16.52 14.73
C GLU A 445 -3.98 17.15 14.16
N ASP A 446 -3.85 17.91 13.06
CA ASP A 446 -4.98 18.56 12.39
C ASP A 446 -5.97 17.52 11.85
N ILE A 447 -5.46 16.43 11.26
CA ILE A 447 -6.26 15.34 10.68
C ILE A 447 -7.01 14.57 11.78
N ASP A 448 -6.30 14.13 12.83
CA ASP A 448 -6.87 13.32 13.90
C ASP A 448 -7.88 14.11 14.72
N THR A 449 -7.60 15.39 15.01
CA THR A 449 -8.53 16.27 15.72
C THR A 449 -9.79 16.53 14.88
N ALA A 450 -9.66 16.75 13.57
CA ALA A 450 -10.81 16.93 12.68
C ALA A 450 -11.63 15.65 12.54
N LEU A 451 -10.98 14.48 12.42
CA LEU A 451 -11.64 13.17 12.41
C LEU A 451 -12.42 12.91 13.68
N LEU A 452 -11.82 13.15 14.85
CA LEU A 452 -12.48 13.01 16.15
C LEU A 452 -13.74 13.88 16.24
N LYS A 453 -13.63 15.15 15.86
CA LYS A 453 -14.77 16.09 15.86
C LYS A 453 -15.90 15.62 14.93
N LEU A 454 -15.56 15.13 13.73
CA LEU A 454 -16.52 14.59 12.75
C LEU A 454 -17.17 13.29 13.23
N TYR A 455 -16.40 12.36 13.78
CA TYR A 455 -16.92 11.09 14.29
C TYR A 455 -17.82 11.27 15.51
N ALA A 456 -17.47 12.20 16.40
CA ALA A 456 -18.29 12.54 17.56
C ALA A 456 -19.63 13.17 17.15
N GLU A 457 -19.64 14.06 16.15
CA GLU A 457 -20.87 14.67 15.64
C GLU A 457 -21.76 13.65 14.91
N ALA A 458 -21.15 12.74 14.14
CA ALA A 458 -21.87 11.75 13.32
C ALA A 458 -22.24 10.45 14.07
N ASN A 459 -21.84 10.27 15.34
CA ASN A 459 -21.96 9.01 16.08
C ASN A 459 -21.35 7.81 15.32
N HIS A 460 -20.19 8.00 14.71
CA HIS A 460 -19.54 6.97 13.89
C HIS A 460 -18.86 5.90 14.77
N GLU A 461 -18.96 4.62 14.40
CA GLU A 461 -18.38 3.50 15.17
C GLU A 461 -16.86 3.61 15.33
N SER A 462 -16.18 4.06 14.27
CA SER A 462 -14.72 4.25 14.24
C SER A 462 -14.17 5.34 15.17
N LEU A 463 -15.02 6.07 15.92
CA LEU A 463 -14.55 7.02 16.94
C LEU A 463 -13.68 6.31 17.99
N LEU A 464 -14.10 5.12 18.42
CA LEU A 464 -13.38 4.36 19.44
C LEU A 464 -12.08 3.80 18.87
N ASP A 465 -12.12 3.28 17.64
CA ASP A 465 -10.93 2.77 16.94
C ASP A 465 -9.85 3.86 16.79
N LEU A 466 -10.25 5.10 16.52
CA LEU A 466 -9.35 6.25 16.42
C LEU A 466 -8.62 6.50 17.75
N LEU A 467 -9.32 6.41 18.87
CA LEU A 467 -8.80 6.72 20.21
C LEU A 467 -7.97 5.58 20.83
N VAL A 468 -8.25 4.33 20.43
CA VAL A 468 -7.47 3.16 20.85
C VAL A 468 -6.16 3.06 20.06
N SER A 469 -6.16 3.48 18.80
CA SER A 469 -4.94 3.55 17.99
C SER A 469 -4.06 4.76 18.35
N GLU A 470 -2.80 4.75 17.88
CA GLU A 470 -1.93 5.92 17.97
C GLU A 470 -2.64 7.14 17.39
N ASN A 471 -2.89 8.16 18.22
CA ASN A 471 -3.59 9.37 17.84
C ASN A 471 -2.82 10.62 18.26
N PHE A 472 -2.96 11.68 17.47
CA PHE A 472 -2.32 12.97 17.73
C PHE A 472 -3.37 14.05 18.03
N CYS A 473 -4.51 13.65 18.62
CA CYS A 473 -5.62 14.58 18.86
C CYS A 473 -5.25 15.66 19.88
N LEU A 474 -5.60 16.92 19.58
CA LEU A 474 -5.39 18.02 20.52
C LEU A 474 -6.38 17.90 21.70
N LEU A 475 -5.87 17.69 22.92
CA LEU A 475 -6.68 17.42 24.11
C LEU A 475 -7.68 18.55 24.42
N THR A 476 -7.26 19.81 24.36
CA THR A 476 -8.10 20.97 24.74
C THR A 476 -9.36 21.09 23.89
N ASP A 477 -9.20 21.02 22.57
CA ASP A 477 -10.29 21.16 21.62
C ASP A 477 -11.17 19.91 21.58
N SER A 478 -10.53 18.74 21.63
CA SER A 478 -11.22 17.44 21.54
C SER A 478 -12.05 17.16 22.80
N ALA A 479 -11.55 17.53 23.98
CA ALA A 479 -12.28 17.35 25.24
C ALA A 479 -13.58 18.17 25.27
N ALA A 480 -13.49 19.47 25.01
CA ALA A 480 -14.66 20.35 24.95
C ALA A 480 -15.69 19.90 23.90
N TRP A 481 -15.22 19.34 22.77
CA TRP A 481 -16.12 18.83 21.74
C TRP A 481 -16.82 17.53 22.14
N LEU A 482 -16.10 16.58 22.74
CA LEU A 482 -16.68 15.33 23.23
C LEU A 482 -17.70 15.56 24.36
N GLU A 483 -17.43 16.49 25.27
CA GLU A 483 -18.37 16.92 26.32
C GLU A 483 -19.65 17.50 25.72
N LYS A 484 -19.52 18.39 24.72
CA LYS A 484 -20.66 18.98 24.01
C LYS A 484 -21.57 17.92 23.37
N HIS A 485 -20.98 16.85 22.84
CA HIS A 485 -21.70 15.74 22.21
C HIS A 485 -22.04 14.58 23.18
N LYS A 486 -21.80 14.76 24.50
CA LYS A 486 -22.07 13.77 25.56
C LYS A 486 -21.39 12.42 25.32
N LYS A 487 -20.14 12.43 24.83
CA LYS A 487 -19.30 11.25 24.57
C LYS A 487 -18.22 11.13 25.64
N TYR A 488 -18.62 10.80 26.85
CA TYR A 488 -17.76 10.78 28.04
C TYR A 488 -16.85 9.56 28.10
N PHE A 489 -17.28 8.39 27.60
CA PHE A 489 -16.41 7.22 27.51
C PHE A 489 -15.20 7.47 26.59
N ALA A 490 -15.47 8.01 25.40
CA ALA A 490 -14.45 8.42 24.43
C ALA A 490 -13.52 9.50 25.01
N LEU A 491 -14.05 10.42 25.81
CA LEU A 491 -13.24 11.41 26.53
C LEU A 491 -12.28 10.75 27.53
N GLY A 492 -12.73 9.73 28.25
CA GLY A 492 -11.86 8.96 29.15
C GLY A 492 -10.72 8.25 28.40
N LEU A 493 -10.98 7.69 27.22
CA LEU A 493 -9.94 7.11 26.36
C LEU A 493 -8.90 8.15 25.92
N LEU A 494 -9.36 9.36 25.57
CA LEU A 494 -8.47 10.47 25.21
C LEU A 494 -7.60 10.93 26.39
N TYR A 495 -8.14 10.94 27.61
CA TYR A 495 -7.36 11.23 28.81
C TYR A 495 -6.31 10.15 29.08
N HIS A 496 -6.67 8.88 28.94
CA HIS A 496 -5.75 7.75 29.08
C HIS A 496 -4.58 7.85 28.10
N TYR A 497 -4.86 8.09 26.81
CA TYR A 497 -3.82 8.20 25.80
C TYR A 497 -2.82 9.36 26.08
N ASN A 498 -3.29 10.44 26.71
CA ASN A 498 -2.46 11.57 27.13
C ASN A 498 -1.80 11.38 28.51
N GLY A 499 -1.86 10.19 29.11
CA GLY A 499 -1.25 9.87 30.40
C GLY A 499 -2.01 10.43 31.62
N GLN A 500 -3.27 10.83 31.46
CA GLN A 500 -4.14 11.33 32.54
C GLN A 500 -5.10 10.24 33.04
N ASP A 501 -4.57 9.10 33.46
CA ASP A 501 -5.35 7.92 33.87
C ASP A 501 -6.27 8.19 35.07
N THR A 502 -5.87 9.10 35.97
CA THR A 502 -6.68 9.49 37.12
C THR A 502 -7.98 10.18 36.72
N ALA A 503 -7.93 11.05 35.70
CA ALA A 503 -9.10 11.75 35.18
C ALA A 503 -10.00 10.80 34.37
N ALA A 504 -9.39 9.89 33.61
CA ALA A 504 -10.10 8.85 32.87
C ALA A 504 -10.91 7.94 33.81
N LEU A 505 -10.28 7.41 34.86
CA LEU A 505 -10.94 6.53 35.85
C LEU A 505 -12.04 7.26 36.63
N GLN A 506 -11.81 8.50 37.05
CA GLN A 506 -12.86 9.30 37.70
C GLN A 506 -14.09 9.49 36.81
N LEU A 507 -13.87 9.70 35.52
CA LEU A 507 -14.96 9.87 34.56
C LEU A 507 -15.70 8.55 34.33
N TRP A 508 -14.99 7.45 34.11
CA TRP A 508 -15.61 6.13 33.93
C TRP A 508 -16.37 5.65 35.17
N VAL A 509 -15.84 5.88 36.37
CA VAL A 509 -16.53 5.56 37.64
C VAL A 509 -17.83 6.36 37.77
N LYS A 510 -17.82 7.66 37.46
CA LYS A 510 -19.05 8.48 37.44
C LYS A 510 -20.09 7.99 36.45
N ILE A 511 -19.68 7.41 35.32
CA ILE A 511 -20.60 6.80 34.35
C ILE A 511 -21.22 5.52 34.94
N VAL A 512 -20.42 4.65 35.55
CA VAL A 512 -20.89 3.38 36.14
C VAL A 512 -21.77 3.60 37.38
N ASP A 513 -21.45 4.59 38.21
CA ASP A 513 -22.26 4.95 39.38
C ASP A 513 -23.56 5.69 39.00
N GLY A 514 -23.72 6.06 37.73
CA GLY A 514 -24.94 6.64 37.17
C GLY A 514 -25.03 8.17 37.27
N ASP A 515 -23.97 8.84 37.71
CA ASP A 515 -23.88 10.31 37.78
C ASP A 515 -23.88 10.95 36.38
N ILE A 516 -23.36 10.23 35.38
CA ILE A 516 -23.28 10.67 33.97
C ILE A 516 -23.87 9.57 33.08
N GLN A 517 -24.81 9.94 32.21
CA GLN A 517 -25.38 9.01 31.24
C GLN A 517 -24.54 9.01 29.95
N ASP A 518 -23.94 7.86 29.63
CA ASP A 518 -23.30 7.59 28.36
C ASP A 518 -23.77 6.21 27.85
N SER A 519 -24.32 6.17 26.63
CA SER A 519 -24.82 4.94 26.00
C SER A 519 -23.82 4.32 25.02
N THR A 520 -22.59 4.83 24.93
CA THR A 520 -21.57 4.33 24.00
C THR A 520 -21.13 2.89 24.27
N ARG A 521 -21.17 2.44 25.54
CA ARG A 521 -20.75 1.08 25.91
C ARG A 521 -21.51 0.55 27.13
N SER A 522 -22.01 -0.68 27.04
CA SER A 522 -22.80 -1.34 28.11
C SER A 522 -21.93 -2.11 29.13
N ASP A 523 -20.75 -2.56 28.72
CA ASP A 523 -19.79 -3.37 29.50
C ASP A 523 -18.68 -2.53 30.16
N LEU A 524 -18.96 -1.24 30.46
CA LEU A 524 -17.96 -0.32 31.01
C LEU A 524 -17.34 -0.81 32.33
N TYR A 525 -18.11 -1.51 33.16
CA TYR A 525 -17.58 -2.07 34.42
C TYR A 525 -16.50 -3.14 34.17
N GLU A 526 -16.72 -4.06 33.23
CA GLU A 526 -15.72 -5.07 32.85
C GLU A 526 -14.50 -4.41 32.20
N TYR A 527 -14.71 -3.39 31.38
CA TYR A 527 -13.62 -2.61 30.78
C TYR A 527 -12.74 -1.91 31.82
N ILE A 528 -13.32 -1.30 32.86
CA ILE A 528 -12.54 -0.69 33.96
C ILE A 528 -11.71 -1.75 34.69
N VAL A 529 -12.26 -2.95 34.88
CA VAL A 529 -11.57 -4.08 35.52
C VAL A 529 -10.39 -4.54 34.67
N ASP A 530 -10.57 -4.72 33.37
CA ASP A 530 -9.50 -5.05 32.44
C ASP A 530 -8.44 -3.94 32.41
N PHE A 531 -8.85 -2.67 32.35
CA PHE A 531 -7.95 -1.52 32.39
C PHE A 531 -7.08 -1.51 33.65
N LEU A 532 -7.67 -1.70 34.83
CA LEU A 532 -6.95 -1.78 36.10
C LEU A 532 -6.04 -3.01 36.18
N THR A 533 -6.38 -4.11 35.50
CA THR A 533 -5.55 -5.32 35.43
C THR A 533 -4.21 -5.05 34.74
N PHE A 534 -4.21 -4.22 33.68
CA PHE A 534 -3.01 -3.84 32.91
C PHE A 534 -2.43 -2.47 33.30
N CYS A 535 -2.97 -1.82 34.34
CA CYS A 535 -2.51 -0.51 34.77
C CYS A 535 -1.17 -0.59 35.51
N SER A 536 -0.21 0.24 35.11
CA SER A 536 1.11 0.31 35.75
C SER A 536 1.10 1.04 37.10
N ASP A 537 0.19 1.98 37.32
CA ASP A 537 0.11 2.79 38.55
C ASP A 537 -0.56 2.02 39.70
N GLN A 538 0.22 1.73 40.75
CA GLN A 538 -0.23 0.95 41.89
C GLN A 538 -1.20 1.72 42.78
N ASP A 539 -1.00 3.03 42.96
CA ASP A 539 -1.81 3.84 43.87
C ASP A 539 -3.25 3.94 43.35
N LEU A 540 -3.41 3.97 42.02
CA LEU A 540 -4.71 3.92 41.37
C LEU A 540 -5.35 2.54 41.48
N VAL A 541 -4.59 1.47 41.25
CA VAL A 541 -5.11 0.10 41.40
C VAL A 541 -5.61 -0.12 42.83
N TRP A 542 -4.85 0.29 43.86
CA TRP A 542 -5.28 0.16 45.25
C TRP A 542 -6.52 1.00 45.55
N LYS A 543 -6.52 2.28 45.15
CA LYS A 543 -7.65 3.20 45.39
C LYS A 543 -8.96 2.71 44.77
N TYR A 544 -8.91 2.19 43.54
CA TYR A 544 -10.12 1.75 42.83
C TYR A 544 -10.44 0.26 43.07
N SER A 545 -9.50 -0.55 43.59
CA SER A 545 -9.75 -1.96 43.92
C SER A 545 -10.86 -2.14 44.97
N GLU A 546 -10.92 -1.26 45.98
CA GLU A 546 -11.98 -1.29 47.00
C GLU A 546 -13.36 -1.01 46.38
N TRP A 547 -13.44 -0.04 45.46
CA TRP A 547 -14.68 0.26 44.73
C TRP A 547 -15.14 -0.92 43.85
N VAL A 548 -14.22 -1.55 43.12
CA VAL A 548 -14.56 -2.71 42.26
C VAL A 548 -15.03 -3.89 43.11
N LEU A 549 -14.32 -4.22 44.18
CA LEU A 549 -14.64 -5.34 45.08
C LEU A 549 -15.96 -5.12 45.83
N GLN A 550 -16.30 -3.87 46.17
CA GLN A 550 -17.59 -3.54 46.80
C GLN A 550 -18.78 -3.75 45.85
N LYS A 551 -18.60 -3.56 44.53
CA LYS A 551 -19.66 -3.77 43.53
C LYS A 551 -19.83 -5.25 43.17
N ASN A 552 -18.73 -5.96 42.88
CA ASN A 552 -18.76 -7.39 42.54
C ASN A 552 -17.45 -8.09 42.96
N GLU A 553 -17.55 -8.95 43.97
CA GLU A 553 -16.40 -9.71 44.51
C GLU A 553 -15.74 -10.63 43.48
N GLU A 554 -16.51 -11.20 42.55
CA GLU A 554 -16.01 -12.22 41.62
C GLU A 554 -15.35 -11.64 40.38
N VAL A 555 -15.83 -10.49 39.91
CA VAL A 555 -15.21 -9.77 38.79
C VAL A 555 -14.05 -8.93 39.29
N GLY A 556 -14.15 -8.33 40.49
CA GLY A 556 -13.09 -7.51 41.05
C GLY A 556 -11.80 -8.25 41.38
N ILE A 557 -11.86 -9.55 41.68
CA ILE A 557 -10.64 -10.34 41.91
C ILE A 557 -9.82 -10.56 40.63
N GLN A 558 -10.43 -10.38 39.44
CA GLN A 558 -9.74 -10.52 38.16
C GLN A 558 -8.59 -9.51 38.00
N ILE A 559 -8.68 -8.35 38.64
CA ILE A 559 -7.62 -7.33 38.70
C ILE A 559 -6.31 -7.93 39.22
N PHE A 560 -6.39 -8.83 40.19
CA PHE A 560 -5.22 -9.43 40.83
C PHE A 560 -4.83 -10.77 40.20
N THR A 561 -5.79 -11.56 39.70
CA THR A 561 -5.50 -12.90 39.14
C THR A 561 -5.02 -12.85 37.69
N LYS A 562 -5.62 -12.02 36.84
CA LYS A 562 -5.30 -11.96 35.40
C LYS A 562 -4.11 -11.06 35.06
N ARG A 563 -3.49 -10.40 36.04
CA ARG A 563 -2.38 -9.48 35.82
C ARG A 563 -1.11 -10.22 35.35
N PRO A 564 -0.44 -9.77 34.27
CA PRO A 564 0.72 -10.45 33.69
C PRO A 564 1.90 -10.56 34.65
N VAL A 565 2.59 -11.70 34.60
CA VAL A 565 3.67 -12.12 35.54
C VAL A 565 4.86 -11.15 35.50
N GLU A 566 5.18 -10.61 34.32
CA GLU A 566 6.33 -9.71 34.09
C GLU A 566 6.20 -8.36 34.80
N GLU A 567 4.97 -7.86 34.98
CA GLU A 567 4.73 -6.62 35.73
C GLU A 567 4.69 -6.86 37.23
N GLN A 568 4.27 -8.04 37.69
CA GLN A 568 4.18 -8.36 39.11
C GLN A 568 5.56 -8.56 39.75
N GLU A 569 6.54 -9.11 39.01
CA GLU A 569 7.93 -9.22 39.45
C GLU A 569 8.63 -7.85 39.54
N LYS A 570 8.24 -6.88 38.69
CA LYS A 570 8.74 -5.49 38.76
C LYS A 570 8.05 -4.65 39.82
N ASN A 571 6.76 -4.89 40.05
CA ASN A 571 5.91 -4.05 40.89
C ASN A 571 5.75 -4.52 42.34
N ASN A 572 6.41 -5.61 42.74
CA ASN A 572 6.60 -6.00 44.15
C ASN A 572 5.29 -6.11 44.97
N ILE A 573 4.16 -6.42 44.32
CA ILE A 573 2.88 -6.56 45.01
C ILE A 573 2.93 -7.86 45.82
N ASN A 574 3.05 -7.73 47.13
CA ASN A 574 3.14 -8.89 48.01
C ASN A 574 1.76 -9.59 48.06
N PRO A 575 1.68 -10.90 47.77
CA PRO A 575 0.44 -11.65 47.88
C PRO A 575 -0.23 -11.55 49.27
N ASP A 576 0.56 -11.32 50.32
CA ASP A 576 0.05 -11.17 51.69
C ASP A 576 -0.76 -9.87 51.89
N ASP A 577 -0.39 -8.78 51.22
CA ASP A 577 -1.10 -7.50 51.32
C ASP A 577 -2.46 -7.58 50.60
N ILE A 578 -2.51 -8.29 49.46
CA ILE A 578 -3.76 -8.59 48.76
C ILE A 578 -4.66 -9.47 49.64
N ILE A 579 -4.12 -10.50 50.28
CA ILE A 579 -4.90 -11.36 51.20
C ILE A 579 -5.44 -10.53 52.38
N SER A 580 -4.68 -9.56 52.89
CA SER A 580 -5.12 -8.64 53.94
C SER A 580 -6.34 -7.81 53.50
N CYS A 581 -6.29 -7.22 52.30
CA CYS A 581 -7.42 -6.49 51.72
C CYS A 581 -8.64 -7.39 51.47
N LEU A 582 -8.41 -8.63 51.04
CA LEU A 582 -9.47 -9.62 50.76
C LEU A 582 -10.07 -10.25 52.03
N ASN A 583 -9.57 -9.98 53.23
CA ASN A 583 -10.19 -10.47 54.47
C ASN A 583 -11.64 -9.99 54.63
N LYS A 584 -11.99 -8.83 54.05
CA LYS A 584 -13.36 -8.29 54.04
C LYS A 584 -14.30 -9.04 53.07
N TYR A 585 -13.77 -9.80 52.11
CA TYR A 585 -14.52 -10.40 50.99
C TYR A 585 -14.21 -11.91 50.85
N PRO A 586 -15.01 -12.79 51.47
CA PRO A 586 -14.68 -14.21 51.61
C PRO A 586 -14.66 -14.99 50.28
N LYS A 587 -15.53 -14.65 49.30
CA LYS A 587 -15.59 -15.37 48.02
C LYS A 587 -14.41 -15.02 47.12
N ALA A 588 -14.03 -13.75 47.07
CA ALA A 588 -12.85 -13.28 46.35
C ALA A 588 -11.55 -13.90 46.91
N ARG A 589 -11.47 -14.04 48.24
CA ARG A 589 -10.32 -14.66 48.93
C ARG A 589 -10.09 -16.12 48.52
N VAL A 590 -11.15 -16.92 48.45
CA VAL A 590 -11.06 -18.34 48.02
C VAL A 590 -10.58 -18.43 46.57
N LYS A 591 -11.19 -17.66 45.65
CA LYS A 591 -10.80 -17.66 44.23
C LYS A 591 -9.35 -17.18 44.02
N TYR A 592 -8.90 -16.21 44.80
CA TYR A 592 -7.50 -15.75 44.75
C TYR A 592 -6.52 -16.83 45.22
N LEU A 593 -6.82 -17.50 46.33
CA LEU A 593 -5.99 -18.59 46.84
C LEU A 593 -6.00 -19.82 45.91
N GLU A 594 -7.14 -20.13 45.28
CA GLU A 594 -7.24 -21.14 44.22
C GLU A 594 -6.29 -20.82 43.06
N HIS A 595 -6.28 -19.57 42.59
CA HIS A 595 -5.38 -19.12 41.53
C HIS A 595 -3.90 -19.21 41.94
N LEU A 596 -3.54 -18.77 43.15
CA LEU A 596 -2.16 -18.84 43.66
C LEU A 596 -1.63 -20.29 43.75
N VAL A 597 -2.50 -21.22 44.16
CA VAL A 597 -2.13 -22.62 44.44
C VAL A 597 -2.22 -23.50 43.19
N LEU A 598 -3.33 -23.44 42.44
CA LEU A 598 -3.61 -24.37 41.34
C LEU A 598 -3.03 -23.89 40.00
N GLU A 599 -3.13 -22.58 39.71
CA GLU A 599 -2.69 -22.01 38.44
C GLU A 599 -1.23 -21.55 38.50
N ARG A 600 -0.85 -20.80 39.53
CA ARG A 600 0.52 -20.29 39.69
C ARG A 600 1.50 -21.26 40.35
N LYS A 601 1.00 -22.34 40.99
CA LYS A 601 1.81 -23.36 41.67
C LYS A 601 2.84 -22.80 42.65
N ILE A 602 2.48 -21.76 43.41
CA ILE A 602 3.42 -21.13 44.35
C ILE A 602 3.75 -22.11 45.48
N GLU A 603 5.04 -22.35 45.73
CA GLU A 603 5.53 -23.34 46.68
C GLU A 603 5.60 -22.83 48.15
N LYS A 604 4.69 -21.93 48.56
CA LYS A 604 4.64 -21.44 49.95
C LYS A 604 3.64 -22.24 50.79
N GLU A 605 4.15 -22.96 51.78
CA GLU A 605 3.39 -23.82 52.71
C GLU A 605 2.15 -23.14 53.35
N LYS A 606 2.27 -21.83 53.63
CA LYS A 606 1.19 -21.03 54.25
C LYS A 606 -0.07 -20.96 53.38
N TYR A 607 0.06 -20.81 52.05
CA TYR A 607 -1.11 -20.62 51.18
C TYR A 607 -1.88 -21.91 50.95
N HIS A 608 -1.19 -23.03 50.77
CA HIS A 608 -1.82 -24.36 50.64
C HIS A 608 -2.54 -24.75 51.94
N THR A 609 -1.91 -24.51 53.09
CA THR A 609 -2.53 -24.76 54.40
C THR A 609 -3.76 -23.86 54.60
N HIS A 610 -3.66 -22.58 54.22
CA HIS A 610 -4.77 -21.64 54.34
C HIS A 610 -5.95 -21.99 53.42
N LEU A 611 -5.69 -22.40 52.18
CA LEU A 611 -6.73 -22.83 51.23
C LEU A 611 -7.42 -24.11 51.70
N ALA A 612 -6.65 -25.09 52.18
CA ALA A 612 -7.20 -26.33 52.74
C ALA A 612 -8.10 -26.06 53.97
N VAL A 613 -7.69 -25.13 54.84
CA VAL A 613 -8.50 -24.72 55.99
C VAL A 613 -9.79 -24.03 55.56
N LEU A 614 -9.75 -23.12 54.57
CA LEU A 614 -10.96 -22.45 54.08
C LEU A 614 -11.94 -23.44 53.43
N TYR A 615 -11.45 -24.43 52.68
CA TYR A 615 -12.31 -25.50 52.17
C TYR A 615 -12.93 -26.33 53.30
N LEU A 616 -12.14 -26.71 54.31
CA LEU A 616 -12.65 -27.45 55.46
C LEU A 616 -13.69 -26.64 56.24
N GLU A 617 -13.45 -25.36 56.51
CA GLU A 617 -14.38 -24.50 57.21
C GLU A 617 -15.68 -24.30 56.40
N ALA A 618 -15.59 -24.13 55.09
CA ALA A 618 -16.76 -24.06 54.22
C ALA A 618 -17.57 -25.37 54.23
N ILE A 619 -16.90 -26.53 54.15
CA ILE A 619 -17.54 -27.86 54.19
C ILE A 619 -18.20 -28.11 55.55
N LEU A 620 -17.55 -27.74 56.66
CA LEU A 620 -18.10 -27.89 58.01
C LEU A 620 -19.29 -26.96 58.25
N GLN A 621 -19.23 -25.72 57.78
CA GLN A 621 -20.38 -24.80 57.83
C GLN A 621 -21.56 -25.35 57.03
N LEU A 622 -21.33 -25.84 55.80
CA LEU A 622 -22.38 -26.43 54.95
C LEU A 622 -23.01 -27.68 55.60
N LYS A 623 -22.19 -28.58 56.19
CA LYS A 623 -22.69 -29.77 56.90
C LYS A 623 -23.46 -29.46 58.17
N SER A 624 -23.20 -28.32 58.82
CA SER A 624 -23.91 -27.90 60.04
C SER A 624 -25.30 -27.29 59.76
N VAL A 625 -25.57 -26.82 58.54
CA VAL A 625 -26.77 -26.04 58.20
C VAL A 625 -27.83 -26.87 57.47
N THR A 626 -27.48 -27.89 56.67
CA THR A 626 -28.48 -28.71 55.96
C THR A 626 -28.03 -30.16 55.74
N THR A 627 -28.95 -31.12 55.89
CA THR A 627 -28.75 -32.54 55.55
C THR A 627 -28.91 -32.86 54.06
N ASP A 628 -29.35 -31.92 53.21
CA ASP A 628 -29.83 -32.23 51.84
C ASP A 628 -29.15 -31.49 50.65
N ASN A 629 -28.07 -30.69 50.85
CA ASN A 629 -27.35 -30.08 49.72
C ASN A 629 -26.17 -30.95 49.25
N CYS A 630 -26.46 -31.98 48.44
CA CYS A 630 -25.49 -33.01 48.02
C CYS A 630 -24.51 -32.56 46.92
N THR A 631 -24.81 -31.53 46.11
CA THR A 631 -23.98 -31.17 44.94
C THR A 631 -22.83 -30.20 45.24
N GLU A 632 -23.07 -29.09 45.92
CA GLU A 632 -22.01 -28.12 46.23
C GLU A 632 -20.99 -28.66 47.25
N THR A 633 -21.46 -29.49 48.19
CA THR A 633 -20.60 -30.17 49.16
C THR A 633 -19.71 -31.22 48.50
N THR A 634 -20.23 -31.97 47.52
CA THR A 634 -19.43 -32.96 46.77
C THR A 634 -18.41 -32.31 45.85
N GLU A 635 -18.73 -31.18 45.22
CA GLU A 635 -17.77 -30.39 44.44
C GLU A 635 -16.63 -29.82 45.29
N LEU A 636 -16.94 -29.25 46.46
CA LEU A 636 -15.92 -28.75 47.39
C LEU A 636 -15.05 -29.88 47.97
N LEU A 637 -15.66 -31.03 48.29
CA LEU A 637 -14.92 -32.23 48.72
C LEU A 637 -14.00 -32.75 47.62
N PHE A 638 -14.44 -32.76 46.37
CA PHE A 638 -13.61 -33.13 45.23
C PHE A 638 -12.43 -32.16 45.06
N LYS A 639 -12.66 -30.84 45.16
CA LYS A 639 -11.60 -29.82 45.12
C LYS A 639 -10.60 -30.00 46.25
N LEU A 640 -11.06 -30.24 47.48
CA LEU A 640 -10.21 -30.52 48.63
C LEU A 640 -9.37 -31.78 48.42
N ARG A 641 -9.98 -32.89 47.97
CA ARG A 641 -9.27 -34.14 47.63
C ARG A 641 -8.21 -33.92 46.57
N SER A 642 -8.54 -33.19 45.51
CA SER A 642 -7.59 -32.88 44.44
C SER A 642 -6.39 -32.07 44.95
N LEU A 643 -6.63 -31.10 45.83
CA LEU A 643 -5.57 -30.30 46.45
C LEU A 643 -4.68 -31.15 47.36
N LEU A 644 -5.27 -31.99 48.20
CA LEU A 644 -4.54 -32.88 49.12
C LEU A 644 -3.73 -33.95 48.39
N GLN A 645 -4.21 -34.45 47.24
CA GLN A 645 -3.50 -35.43 46.42
C GLN A 645 -2.35 -34.78 45.63
N LYS A 646 -2.58 -33.61 45.01
CA LYS A 646 -1.62 -32.99 44.08
C LYS A 646 -0.54 -32.16 44.77
N SER A 647 -0.83 -31.55 45.90
CA SER A 647 0.14 -30.74 46.65
C SER A 647 0.78 -31.54 47.78
N ASP A 648 2.07 -31.31 48.02
CA ASP A 648 2.79 -31.82 49.21
C ASP A 648 3.13 -30.69 50.20
N LEU A 649 2.75 -29.45 49.88
CA LEU A 649 3.23 -28.24 50.55
C LEU A 649 2.21 -27.69 51.55
N TYR A 650 1.66 -28.54 52.41
CA TYR A 650 0.75 -28.11 53.48
C TYR A 650 1.09 -28.78 54.81
N ARG A 651 0.62 -28.19 55.91
CA ARG A 651 0.83 -28.75 57.26
C ARG A 651 -0.07 -29.97 57.49
N ILE A 652 0.45 -31.14 57.14
CA ILE A 652 -0.29 -32.42 57.26
C ILE A 652 -0.83 -32.63 58.68
N HIS A 653 0.00 -32.40 59.71
CA HIS A 653 -0.40 -32.57 61.12
C HIS A 653 -1.50 -31.57 61.55
N PHE A 654 -1.46 -30.33 61.06
CA PHE A 654 -2.45 -29.31 61.40
C PHE A 654 -3.82 -29.58 60.76
N ILE A 655 -3.81 -30.08 59.52
CA ILE A 655 -5.02 -30.47 58.81
C ILE A 655 -5.61 -31.76 59.41
N LEU A 656 -4.76 -32.73 59.78
CA LEU A 656 -5.21 -33.95 60.46
C LEU A 656 -5.85 -33.66 61.83
N ASP A 657 -5.28 -32.76 62.63
CA ASP A 657 -5.85 -32.35 63.92
C ASP A 657 -7.25 -31.72 63.77
N LYS A 658 -7.45 -30.93 62.71
CA LYS A 658 -8.78 -30.39 62.37
C LYS A 658 -9.77 -31.41 61.82
N ILE A 659 -9.30 -32.54 61.26
CA ILE A 659 -10.14 -33.61 60.70
C ILE A 659 -10.45 -34.68 61.75
N GLN A 660 -9.61 -34.85 62.76
CA GLN A 660 -9.83 -35.79 63.87
C GLN A 660 -11.15 -35.47 64.59
N GLY A 661 -12.13 -36.37 64.46
CA GLY A 661 -13.48 -36.20 64.99
C GLY A 661 -14.56 -35.86 63.95
N THR A 662 -14.22 -35.85 62.65
CA THR A 662 -15.18 -35.66 61.54
C THR A 662 -15.28 -36.89 60.63
N ASP A 663 -16.41 -37.08 59.94
CA ASP A 663 -16.68 -38.22 59.03
C ASP A 663 -15.91 -38.15 57.68
N LEU A 664 -14.72 -37.55 57.65
CA LEU A 664 -13.91 -37.35 56.43
C LEU A 664 -12.80 -38.42 56.31
N HIS A 665 -13.22 -39.68 56.20
CA HIS A 665 -12.33 -40.85 56.19
C HIS A 665 -11.48 -40.98 54.91
N MET A 666 -11.95 -40.48 53.77
CA MET A 666 -11.19 -40.53 52.50
C MET A 666 -10.03 -39.54 52.52
N GLU A 667 -10.29 -38.33 53.01
CA GLU A 667 -9.31 -37.25 53.12
C GLU A 667 -8.25 -37.59 54.18
N SER A 668 -8.65 -38.23 55.29
CA SER A 668 -7.71 -38.73 56.29
C SER A 668 -6.80 -39.83 55.74
N ALA A 669 -7.33 -40.76 54.94
CA ALA A 669 -6.53 -41.80 54.28
C ALA A 669 -5.48 -41.20 53.31
N ILE A 670 -5.84 -40.17 52.55
CA ILE A 670 -4.90 -39.43 51.67
C ILE A 670 -3.77 -38.80 52.51
N LEU A 671 -4.12 -38.13 53.61
CA LEU A 671 -3.15 -37.48 54.51
C LEU A 671 -2.20 -38.48 55.19
N TYR A 672 -2.72 -39.60 55.70
CA TYR A 672 -1.89 -40.69 56.25
C TYR A 672 -0.98 -41.31 55.18
N GLY A 673 -1.43 -41.38 53.93
CA GLY A 673 -0.58 -41.80 52.81
C GLY A 673 0.59 -40.87 52.54
N LYS A 674 0.39 -39.55 52.65
CA LYS A 674 1.46 -38.56 52.53
C LYS A 674 2.45 -38.61 53.71
N LEU A 675 2.01 -39.08 54.88
CA LEU A 675 2.88 -39.34 56.05
C LEU A 675 3.66 -40.66 55.95
N GLU A 676 3.52 -41.41 54.85
CA GLU A 676 4.08 -42.76 54.65
C GLU A 676 3.56 -43.81 55.66
N GLU A 677 2.50 -43.49 56.41
CA GLU A 677 1.79 -44.43 57.28
C GLU A 677 0.75 -45.23 56.48
N HIS A 678 1.23 -45.95 55.45
CA HIS A 678 0.38 -46.66 54.47
C HIS A 678 -0.51 -47.73 55.12
N GLU A 679 -0.06 -48.39 56.19
CA GLU A 679 -0.86 -49.39 56.90
C GLU A 679 -2.13 -48.80 57.51
N LYS A 680 -2.05 -47.61 58.11
CA LYS A 680 -3.22 -46.91 58.68
C LYS A 680 -4.14 -46.38 57.58
N ALA A 681 -3.58 -45.85 56.49
CA ALA A 681 -4.36 -45.38 55.35
C ALA A 681 -5.16 -46.53 54.69
N LEU A 682 -4.50 -47.66 54.44
CA LEU A 682 -5.14 -48.85 53.88
C LEU A 682 -6.15 -49.46 54.85
N HIS A 683 -5.87 -49.45 56.17
CA HIS A 683 -6.83 -49.90 57.17
C HIS A 683 -8.11 -49.04 57.17
N ILE A 684 -8.01 -47.71 57.05
CA ILE A 684 -9.16 -46.82 56.95
C ILE A 684 -9.98 -47.12 55.68
N LEU A 685 -9.33 -47.27 54.52
CA LEU A 685 -10.01 -47.57 53.25
C LEU A 685 -10.72 -48.94 53.28
N VAL A 686 -10.07 -49.96 53.85
CA VAL A 686 -10.55 -51.34 53.83
C VAL A 686 -11.56 -51.64 54.96
N HIS A 687 -11.30 -51.18 56.18
CA HIS A 687 -12.14 -51.52 57.34
C HIS A 687 -13.19 -50.46 57.68
N GLU A 688 -12.87 -49.16 57.56
CA GLU A 688 -13.81 -48.08 57.89
C GLU A 688 -14.73 -47.74 56.71
N LEU A 689 -14.16 -47.57 55.50
CA LEU A 689 -14.92 -47.22 54.29
C LEU A 689 -15.44 -48.43 53.51
N LYS A 690 -14.81 -49.60 53.66
CA LYS A 690 -15.10 -50.84 52.90
C LYS A 690 -15.09 -50.64 51.37
N ASP A 691 -14.31 -49.69 50.89
CA ASP A 691 -14.16 -49.39 49.47
C ASP A 691 -12.87 -50.03 48.94
N PHE A 692 -13.00 -51.25 48.46
CA PHE A 692 -11.89 -52.05 47.94
C PHE A 692 -11.30 -51.45 46.65
N HIS A 693 -12.12 -50.75 45.87
CA HIS A 693 -11.67 -50.10 44.64
C HIS A 693 -10.83 -48.86 44.96
N ALA A 694 -11.27 -48.03 45.91
CA ALA A 694 -10.49 -46.87 46.37
C ALA A 694 -9.14 -47.28 46.99
N ALA A 695 -9.07 -48.45 47.64
CA ALA A 695 -7.81 -49.01 48.17
C ALA A 695 -6.83 -49.41 47.04
N GLU A 696 -7.33 -49.99 45.94
CA GLU A 696 -6.52 -50.27 44.75
C GLU A 696 -6.04 -48.98 44.08
N GLU A 697 -6.93 -47.99 43.90
CA GLU A 697 -6.57 -46.69 43.32
C GLU A 697 -5.54 -45.95 44.16
N TYR A 698 -5.61 -46.03 45.49
CA TYR A 698 -4.61 -45.47 46.39
C TYR A 698 -3.22 -46.09 46.16
N CYS A 699 -3.13 -47.42 46.03
CA CYS A 699 -1.88 -48.10 45.71
C CYS A 699 -1.32 -47.67 44.35
N MET A 700 -2.19 -47.47 43.36
CA MET A 700 -1.82 -46.97 42.04
C MET A 700 -1.27 -45.54 42.10
N TRP A 701 -2.05 -44.62 42.68
CA TRP A 701 -1.72 -43.19 42.78
C TRP A 701 -0.39 -42.95 43.53
N ASN A 702 -0.20 -43.56 44.70
CA ASN A 702 1.01 -43.35 45.48
C ASN A 702 2.26 -44.01 44.83
N SER A 703 2.07 -44.95 43.90
CA SER A 703 3.15 -45.65 43.21
C SER A 703 3.59 -45.02 41.87
N GLU A 704 2.81 -44.07 41.33
CA GLU A 704 2.93 -43.56 39.96
C GLU A 704 4.33 -42.99 39.62
N ASN A 705 5.05 -42.46 40.62
CA ASN A 705 6.39 -41.87 40.46
C ASN A 705 7.52 -42.65 41.17
N ARG A 706 7.23 -43.73 41.89
CA ARG A 706 8.18 -44.38 42.83
C ARG A 706 8.70 -45.75 42.38
N GLY A 707 8.42 -46.14 41.12
CA GLY A 707 8.97 -47.33 40.48
C GLY A 707 8.26 -48.65 40.84
N MET A 708 8.48 -49.69 40.02
CA MET A 708 7.75 -50.96 40.09
C MET A 708 7.92 -51.71 41.43
N GLN A 709 9.09 -51.60 42.09
CA GLN A 709 9.35 -52.26 43.38
C GLN A 709 8.55 -51.64 44.53
N TYR A 710 8.38 -50.31 44.53
CA TYR A 710 7.57 -49.62 45.53
C TYR A 710 6.08 -49.92 45.34
N ARG A 711 5.63 -49.97 44.08
CA ARG A 711 4.28 -50.43 43.73
C ARG A 711 4.01 -51.84 44.24
N GLN A 712 4.90 -52.77 43.94
CA GLN A 712 4.84 -54.14 44.48
C GLN A 712 4.67 -54.13 45.99
N ARG A 713 5.50 -53.38 46.74
CA ARG A 713 5.40 -53.31 48.20
C ARG A 713 4.03 -52.82 48.69
N LEU A 714 3.44 -51.79 48.07
CA LEU A 714 2.10 -51.30 48.44
C LEU A 714 1.01 -52.37 48.19
N PHE A 715 1.05 -53.05 47.05
CA PHE A 715 0.10 -54.12 46.73
C PHE A 715 0.26 -55.34 47.66
N HIS A 716 1.49 -55.67 48.08
CA HIS A 716 1.73 -56.71 49.09
C HIS A 716 1.21 -56.27 50.48
N MET A 717 1.34 -55.00 50.84
CA MET A 717 0.75 -54.48 52.07
C MET A 717 -0.78 -54.51 52.03
N LEU A 718 -1.41 -54.13 50.91
CA LEU A 718 -2.86 -54.24 50.72
C LEU A 718 -3.33 -55.69 50.85
N LEU A 719 -2.62 -56.63 50.22
CA LEU A 719 -2.88 -58.06 50.34
C LEU A 719 -2.73 -58.55 51.79
N SER A 720 -1.73 -58.05 52.53
CA SER A 720 -1.56 -58.39 53.96
C SER A 720 -2.69 -57.84 54.84
N VAL A 721 -3.24 -56.66 54.51
CA VAL A 721 -4.40 -56.08 55.20
C VAL A 721 -5.65 -56.93 54.91
N TYR A 722 -5.85 -57.37 53.67
CA TYR A 722 -6.94 -58.29 53.32
C TYR A 722 -6.82 -59.68 53.98
N LEU A 723 -5.59 -60.18 54.18
CA LEU A 723 -5.30 -61.50 54.74
C LEU A 723 -5.04 -61.49 56.26
N SER A 724 -5.21 -60.35 56.93
CA SER A 724 -4.90 -60.21 58.35
C SER A 724 -5.74 -61.19 59.21
N PRO A 725 -5.10 -61.92 60.15
CA PRO A 725 -5.76 -62.98 60.90
C PRO A 725 -6.69 -62.39 61.96
N GLY A 726 -7.96 -62.19 61.59
CA GLY A 726 -8.97 -61.65 62.50
C GLY A 726 -10.38 -61.51 61.94
N THR A 727 -10.58 -61.57 60.62
CA THR A 727 -11.89 -61.36 60.00
C THR A 727 -12.26 -62.50 59.06
N SER A 728 -13.21 -63.35 59.49
CA SER A 728 -13.87 -64.36 58.66
C SER A 728 -14.86 -63.75 57.66
N ASP A 729 -14.55 -62.57 57.12
CA ASP A 729 -15.42 -61.87 56.18
C ASP A 729 -15.18 -62.40 54.77
N CYS A 730 -16.17 -63.13 54.23
CA CYS A 730 -16.14 -63.62 52.85
C CYS A 730 -15.86 -62.50 51.83
N ALA A 731 -16.24 -61.25 52.14
CA ALA A 731 -15.99 -60.09 51.27
C ALA A 731 -14.49 -59.77 51.12
N LEU A 732 -13.69 -59.85 52.19
CA LEU A 732 -12.25 -59.59 52.14
C LEU A 732 -11.50 -60.70 51.41
N VAL A 733 -11.94 -61.95 51.59
CA VAL A 733 -11.38 -63.10 50.88
C VAL A 733 -11.66 -63.00 49.37
N MET A 734 -12.87 -62.60 48.97
CA MET A 734 -13.19 -62.36 47.56
C MET A 734 -12.38 -61.19 46.99
N ALA A 735 -12.29 -60.07 47.71
CA ALA A 735 -11.48 -58.92 47.29
C ALA A 735 -9.99 -59.27 47.15
N ALA A 736 -9.44 -60.10 48.04
CA ALA A 736 -8.05 -60.58 47.94
C ALA A 736 -7.83 -61.48 46.71
N VAL A 737 -8.79 -62.34 46.39
CA VAL A 737 -8.74 -63.20 45.18
C VAL A 737 -8.87 -62.35 43.91
N ASP A 738 -9.77 -61.37 43.90
CA ASP A 738 -9.97 -60.46 42.78
C ASP A 738 -8.73 -59.58 42.55
N LEU A 739 -8.12 -59.05 43.62
CA LEU A 739 -6.88 -58.27 43.55
C LEU A 739 -5.75 -59.07 42.89
N LEU A 740 -5.57 -60.32 43.30
CA LEU A 740 -4.54 -61.21 42.75
C LEU A 740 -4.80 -61.54 41.28
N ASN A 741 -6.05 -61.81 40.91
CA ASN A 741 -6.39 -62.19 39.54
C ASN A 741 -6.36 -61.00 38.56
N ASN A 742 -6.75 -59.81 39.02
CA ASN A 742 -6.80 -58.60 38.18
C ASN A 742 -5.42 -57.94 38.01
N HIS A 743 -4.61 -57.89 39.08
CA HIS A 743 -3.31 -57.20 39.08
C HIS A 743 -2.12 -58.15 39.16
N ALA A 744 -2.20 -59.31 38.50
CA ALA A 744 -1.19 -60.37 38.58
C ALA A 744 0.26 -59.93 38.24
N ALA A 745 0.42 -58.90 37.39
CA ALA A 745 1.72 -58.36 37.00
C ALA A 745 2.40 -57.51 38.08
N GLU A 746 1.64 -57.01 39.06
CA GLU A 746 2.12 -56.12 40.12
C GLU A 746 2.55 -56.88 41.39
N PHE A 747 2.51 -58.22 41.35
CA PHE A 747 2.92 -59.08 42.47
C PHE A 747 4.19 -59.88 42.12
N ASP A 748 5.00 -60.16 43.15
CA ASP A 748 6.01 -61.21 43.04
C ASP A 748 5.33 -62.54 43.38
N ALA A 749 5.23 -63.40 42.38
CA ALA A 749 4.60 -64.72 42.52
C ALA A 749 5.23 -65.56 43.63
N ALA A 750 6.53 -65.40 43.93
CA ALA A 750 7.19 -66.13 45.00
C ALA A 750 6.77 -65.66 46.40
N LEU A 751 6.56 -64.36 46.58
CA LEU A 751 6.13 -63.77 47.86
C LEU A 751 4.63 -63.99 48.09
N VAL A 752 3.80 -63.89 47.05
CA VAL A 752 2.37 -64.18 47.15
C VAL A 752 2.11 -65.61 47.60
N LEU A 753 2.83 -66.58 47.04
CA LEU A 753 2.72 -67.99 47.46
C LEU A 753 3.07 -68.23 48.93
N GLN A 754 3.87 -67.36 49.55
CA GLN A 754 4.20 -67.44 50.99
C GLN A 754 3.15 -66.79 51.88
N MET A 755 2.37 -65.84 51.36
CA MET A 755 1.36 -65.08 52.12
C MET A 755 -0.04 -65.70 52.05
N VAL A 756 -0.33 -66.46 50.98
CA VAL A 756 -1.64 -67.10 50.78
C VAL A 756 -1.88 -68.18 51.85
N PRO A 757 -3.07 -68.22 52.49
CA PRO A 757 -3.41 -69.28 53.43
C PRO A 757 -3.46 -70.67 52.79
N ASP A 758 -2.97 -71.70 53.50
CA ASP A 758 -3.05 -73.11 53.08
C ASP A 758 -4.47 -73.62 52.84
N SER A 759 -5.49 -72.88 53.29
CA SER A 759 -6.90 -73.20 53.12
C SER A 759 -7.46 -72.89 51.72
N TRP A 760 -6.72 -72.18 50.87
CA TRP A 760 -7.19 -71.79 49.54
C TRP A 760 -7.03 -72.91 48.51
N SER A 761 -8.05 -73.12 47.68
CA SER A 761 -7.94 -74.07 46.57
C SER A 761 -7.11 -73.47 45.42
N VAL A 762 -6.25 -74.30 44.82
CA VAL A 762 -5.41 -73.90 43.67
C VAL A 762 -6.25 -73.40 42.48
N GLN A 763 -7.51 -73.83 42.38
CA GLN A 763 -8.43 -73.41 41.34
C GLN A 763 -8.75 -71.91 41.38
N LEU A 764 -8.80 -71.30 42.58
CA LEU A 764 -9.03 -69.86 42.76
C LEU A 764 -7.85 -68.99 42.29
N LEU A 765 -6.63 -69.56 42.33
CA LEU A 765 -5.38 -68.90 41.97
C LEU A 765 -4.89 -69.23 40.57
N SER A 766 -5.60 -70.12 39.85
CA SER A 766 -5.22 -70.58 38.51
C SER A 766 -4.99 -69.45 37.50
N PRO A 767 -5.84 -68.39 37.43
CA PRO A 767 -5.61 -67.26 36.52
C PRO A 767 -4.33 -66.49 36.88
N PHE A 768 -4.12 -66.18 38.16
CA PHE A 768 -2.91 -65.53 38.65
C PHE A 768 -1.64 -66.33 38.34
N LEU A 769 -1.60 -67.63 38.69
CA LEU A 769 -0.44 -68.50 38.46
C LEU A 769 -0.13 -68.66 36.98
N SER A 770 -1.15 -68.81 36.14
CA SER A 770 -1.00 -68.89 34.68
C SER A 770 -0.45 -67.57 34.12
N GLY A 771 -0.94 -66.44 34.60
CA GLY A 771 -0.46 -65.10 34.25
C GLY A 771 1.01 -64.90 34.63
N ALA A 772 1.37 -65.20 35.88
CA ALA A 772 2.73 -65.05 36.40
C ALA A 772 3.75 -65.90 35.64
N VAL A 773 3.44 -67.17 35.34
CA VAL A 773 4.33 -68.05 34.56
C VAL A 773 4.50 -67.53 33.13
N ARG A 774 3.41 -67.12 32.47
CA ARG A 774 3.48 -66.55 31.11
C ARG A 774 4.31 -65.28 31.08
N GLN A 775 4.14 -64.40 32.06
CA GLN A 775 4.88 -63.14 32.15
C GLN A 775 6.38 -63.41 32.35
N SER A 776 6.75 -64.34 33.25
CA SER A 776 8.15 -64.73 33.45
C SER A 776 8.81 -65.25 32.17
N ILE A 777 8.10 -66.12 31.43
CA ILE A 777 8.59 -66.66 30.15
C ILE A 777 8.70 -65.55 29.08
N HIS A 778 7.71 -64.67 29.00
CA HIS A 778 7.69 -63.56 28.05
C HIS A 778 8.86 -62.59 28.31
N THR A 779 9.05 -62.16 29.55
CA THR A 779 10.17 -61.30 29.94
C THR A 779 11.50 -61.93 29.55
N LYS A 780 11.72 -63.21 29.86
CA LYS A 780 12.95 -63.93 29.45
C LYS A 780 13.18 -63.87 27.94
N ARG A 781 12.16 -64.17 27.13
CA ARG A 781 12.27 -64.15 25.66
C ARG A 781 12.53 -62.75 25.13
N MET A 782 11.85 -61.73 25.66
CA MET A 782 12.01 -60.36 25.19
C MET A 782 13.38 -59.78 25.54
N THR A 783 13.92 -60.10 26.72
CA THR A 783 15.30 -59.73 27.09
C THR A 783 16.32 -60.39 26.16
N GLN A 784 16.08 -61.64 25.71
CA GLN A 784 16.95 -62.30 24.72
C GLN A 784 16.95 -61.59 23.37
N THR A 785 15.78 -61.14 22.89
CA THR A 785 15.67 -60.34 21.65
C THR A 785 16.37 -59.00 21.78
N ALA A 786 16.18 -58.30 22.90
CA ALA A 786 16.84 -57.02 23.18
C ALA A 786 18.37 -57.16 23.18
N LEU A 787 18.89 -58.23 23.78
CA LEU A 787 20.31 -58.56 23.73
C LEU A 787 20.80 -58.77 22.29
N GLY A 788 20.05 -59.49 21.46
CA GLY A 788 20.39 -59.70 20.05
C GLY A 788 20.42 -58.40 19.23
N LEU A 789 19.46 -57.50 19.45
CA LEU A 789 19.44 -56.17 18.81
C LEU A 789 20.63 -55.31 19.23
N ALA A 790 20.94 -55.26 20.53
CA ALA A 790 22.09 -54.52 21.03
C ALA A 790 23.42 -55.06 20.47
N GLN A 791 23.53 -56.37 20.28
CA GLN A 791 24.68 -56.99 19.61
C GLN A 791 24.78 -56.57 18.13
N ALA A 792 23.66 -56.50 17.40
CA ALA A 792 23.62 -56.05 16.02
C ALA A 792 24.00 -54.57 15.88
N GLU A 793 23.48 -53.71 16.75
CA GLU A 793 23.80 -52.27 16.76
C GLU A 793 25.29 -52.04 17.02
N ASN A 794 25.86 -52.77 17.98
CA ASN A 794 27.30 -52.75 18.24
C ASN A 794 28.12 -53.17 17.01
N LEU A 795 27.63 -54.13 16.22
CA LEU A 795 28.26 -54.54 14.97
C LEU A 795 28.24 -53.42 13.91
N ILE A 796 27.12 -52.70 13.79
CA ILE A 796 26.98 -51.55 12.89
C ILE A 796 27.97 -50.45 13.27
N TYR A 797 28.03 -50.06 14.54
CA TYR A 797 28.99 -49.05 15.01
C TYR A 797 30.44 -49.49 14.79
N LYS A 798 30.76 -50.78 14.96
CA LYS A 798 32.09 -51.32 14.62
C LYS A 798 32.39 -51.16 13.13
N TYR A 799 31.44 -51.44 12.24
CA TYR A 799 31.61 -51.24 10.81
C TYR A 799 31.83 -49.76 10.45
N GLU A 800 31.02 -48.85 10.99
CA GLU A 800 31.19 -47.41 10.78
C GLU A 800 32.57 -46.90 11.25
N LYS A 801 33.02 -47.37 12.41
CA LYS A 801 34.37 -47.06 12.94
C LYS A 801 35.46 -47.50 11.97
N VAL A 802 35.32 -48.66 11.34
CA VAL A 802 36.28 -49.15 10.32
C VAL A 802 36.21 -48.30 9.05
N LYS A 803 35.00 -47.99 8.55
CA LYS A 803 34.79 -47.13 7.39
C LYS A 803 35.46 -45.75 7.55
N GLN A 804 35.33 -45.14 8.72
CA GLN A 804 35.96 -43.84 9.01
C GLN A 804 37.49 -43.91 9.04
N LYS A 805 38.07 -45.04 9.50
CA LYS A 805 39.53 -45.25 9.50
C LYS A 805 40.14 -45.43 8.11
N GLY A 806 39.36 -45.87 7.12
CA GLY A 806 39.85 -46.23 5.78
C GLY A 806 40.06 -45.05 4.80
N THR A 807 39.72 -43.82 5.16
CA THR A 807 39.84 -42.66 4.25
C THR A 807 41.17 -41.91 4.44
N PRO A 808 42.13 -42.00 3.49
CA PRO A 808 43.37 -41.22 3.59
C PRO A 808 43.06 -39.73 3.37
N ILE A 809 43.68 -38.86 4.17
CA ILE A 809 43.52 -37.41 4.07
C ILE A 809 44.84 -36.80 3.66
N LEU A 810 44.83 -36.05 2.57
CA LEU A 810 45.99 -35.30 2.10
C LEU A 810 46.02 -33.93 2.79
N LEU A 811 47.08 -33.68 3.54
CA LEU A 811 47.40 -32.39 4.15
C LEU A 811 48.15 -31.55 3.12
N SER A 812 47.66 -30.35 2.86
CA SER A 812 48.35 -29.34 2.05
C SER A 812 48.54 -28.08 2.87
N ASP A 813 49.55 -27.27 2.54
CA ASP A 813 49.92 -26.04 3.27
C ASP A 813 48.79 -24.98 3.33
N LYS A 814 47.74 -25.17 2.52
CA LYS A 814 46.54 -24.33 2.51
C LYS A 814 45.49 -24.73 3.55
N LYS A 815 45.59 -25.92 4.15
CA LYS A 815 44.63 -26.39 5.15
C LYS A 815 44.97 -25.80 6.51
N ILE A 816 43.98 -25.18 7.13
CA ILE A 816 44.08 -24.51 8.42
C ILE A 816 43.25 -25.24 9.47
N CYS A 817 43.66 -25.12 10.73
CA CYS A 817 42.93 -25.66 11.86
C CYS A 817 41.62 -24.91 12.07
N GLN A 818 40.49 -25.62 12.21
CA GLN A 818 39.18 -24.98 12.43
C GLN A 818 39.05 -24.18 13.73
N VAL A 819 39.95 -24.39 14.70
CA VAL A 819 39.91 -23.72 16.01
C VAL A 819 40.82 -22.50 16.05
N CYS A 820 42.09 -22.63 15.68
CA CYS A 820 43.06 -21.53 15.74
C CYS A 820 43.33 -20.85 14.39
N GLN A 821 42.76 -21.35 13.29
CA GLN A 821 42.94 -20.84 11.91
C GLN A 821 44.40 -20.80 11.41
N ASN A 822 45.34 -21.40 12.14
CA ASN A 822 46.74 -21.54 11.71
C ASN A 822 46.94 -22.78 10.80
N PRO A 823 47.89 -22.73 9.85
CA PRO A 823 48.24 -23.87 9.00
C PRO A 823 48.89 -25.00 9.81
N PHE A 824 48.75 -26.23 9.33
CA PHE A 824 49.37 -27.41 9.96
C PHE A 824 50.85 -27.50 9.57
N CYS A 825 51.75 -27.20 10.51
CA CYS A 825 53.19 -27.36 10.31
C CYS A 825 53.69 -28.79 10.55
N GLU A 826 52.94 -29.59 11.31
CA GLU A 826 53.26 -30.98 11.64
C GLU A 826 52.24 -31.95 11.00
N PRO A 827 52.65 -33.16 10.61
CA PRO A 827 51.75 -34.16 10.02
C PRO A 827 50.78 -34.79 11.05
N VAL A 828 50.74 -34.30 12.28
CA VAL A 828 49.90 -34.80 13.37
C VAL A 828 48.68 -33.89 13.55
N PHE A 829 47.49 -34.46 13.37
CA PHE A 829 46.23 -33.72 13.44
C PHE A 829 45.10 -34.64 13.94
N ILE A 830 44.01 -34.03 14.40
CA ILE A 830 42.79 -34.73 14.82
C ILE A 830 41.68 -34.36 13.84
N ARG A 831 40.90 -35.37 13.43
CA ARG A 831 39.70 -35.20 12.60
C ARG A 831 38.45 -35.34 13.46
N TYR A 832 37.59 -34.32 13.45
CA TYR A 832 36.26 -34.40 14.05
C TYR A 832 35.28 -35.19 13.15
N PRO A 833 34.18 -35.73 13.70
CA PRO A 833 33.18 -36.48 12.93
C PRO A 833 32.59 -35.71 11.74
N ASN A 834 32.55 -34.37 11.82
CA ASN A 834 32.13 -33.46 10.74
C ASN A 834 33.16 -33.28 9.61
N GLY A 835 34.32 -33.97 9.68
CA GLY A 835 35.41 -33.84 8.70
C GLY A 835 36.39 -32.69 8.97
N GLY A 836 36.18 -31.89 10.02
CA GLY A 836 37.06 -30.80 10.42
C GLY A 836 38.41 -31.27 10.94
N LEU A 837 39.49 -30.61 10.51
CA LEU A 837 40.85 -30.89 10.99
C LEU A 837 41.24 -29.88 12.07
N VAL A 838 41.81 -30.38 13.17
CA VAL A 838 42.31 -29.56 14.26
C VAL A 838 43.67 -30.02 14.75
N HIS A 839 44.47 -29.10 15.28
CA HIS A 839 45.70 -29.44 15.98
C HIS A 839 45.39 -30.31 17.20
N THR A 840 46.32 -31.19 17.57
CA THR A 840 46.23 -32.02 18.77
C THR A 840 46.02 -31.18 20.03
N HIS A 841 46.73 -30.05 20.15
CA HIS A 841 46.58 -29.10 21.26
C HIS A 841 45.21 -28.39 21.27
N CYS A 842 44.68 -28.01 20.09
CA CYS A 842 43.38 -27.34 20.00
C CYS A 842 42.21 -28.27 20.36
N ALA A 843 42.35 -29.59 20.16
CA ALA A 843 41.33 -30.55 20.58
C ALA A 843 41.36 -30.83 22.10
N ALA A 844 42.53 -30.73 22.73
CA ALA A 844 42.69 -30.94 24.17
C ALA A 844 42.03 -29.81 24.99
N ASN A 845 42.05 -28.57 24.49
CA ASN A 845 41.42 -27.40 25.12
C ASN A 845 39.91 -27.30 24.82
N ARG A 846 39.16 -28.36 25.18
CA ARG A 846 37.71 -28.50 24.89
C ARG A 846 36.77 -27.54 25.66
N HIS A 847 37.30 -26.62 26.47
CA HIS A 847 36.49 -25.72 27.30
C HIS A 847 36.13 -24.37 26.66
N LEU A 848 36.43 -24.13 25.37
CA LEU A 848 36.20 -22.82 24.74
C LEU A 848 35.20 -22.78 23.57
N ASN A 849 34.52 -23.87 23.23
CA ASN A 849 33.55 -23.87 22.11
C ASN A 849 32.22 -24.56 22.43
N SER A 850 31.34 -23.87 23.16
CA SER A 850 29.90 -24.17 23.26
C SER A 850 29.06 -23.48 22.17
N ASN A 851 29.67 -22.85 21.16
CA ASN A 851 28.96 -22.09 20.12
C ASN A 851 28.89 -22.78 18.75
N MET A 852 29.02 -24.11 18.67
CA MET A 852 28.96 -24.86 17.39
C MET A 852 28.00 -26.07 17.43
N THR A 853 26.97 -26.03 18.28
CA THR A 853 25.89 -27.04 18.32
C THR A 853 24.52 -26.49 17.93
N GLN A 854 24.46 -25.55 16.99
CA GLN A 854 23.23 -25.18 16.28
C GLN A 854 23.54 -25.13 14.79
N HIS A 855 23.43 -26.29 14.12
CA HIS A 855 23.07 -26.47 12.70
C HIS A 855 23.38 -27.92 12.29
N SER A 856 22.58 -28.87 12.79
CA SER A 856 22.48 -30.21 12.20
C SER A 856 21.15 -30.86 12.58
N SER A 857 20.06 -30.24 12.13
CA SER A 857 18.73 -30.86 12.13
C SER A 857 17.92 -30.37 10.93
N SER A 858 18.44 -30.57 9.72
CA SER A 858 17.66 -30.44 8.48
C SER A 858 18.43 -30.97 7.27
N SER A 859 18.55 -32.30 7.16
CA SER A 859 18.77 -32.92 5.84
C SER A 859 18.42 -34.41 5.87
N GLY A 860 17.35 -34.78 5.16
CA GLY A 860 17.24 -36.10 4.52
C GLY A 860 16.29 -37.09 5.17
N ASN A 861 14.98 -36.92 4.94
CA ASN A 861 14.08 -38.05 4.67
C ASN A 861 13.37 -37.77 3.34
N GLN A 862 14.08 -38.09 2.24
CA GLN A 862 13.50 -38.42 0.95
C GLN A 862 14.27 -39.63 0.43
N THR A 863 13.74 -40.81 0.75
CA THR A 863 13.62 -41.98 -0.13
C THR A 863 12.37 -42.71 0.30
#